data_AF-A0A9W8NDU5-F1
#
_entry.id   AF-A0A9W8NDU5-F1
#
_cell.length_a   1.000
_cell.length_b   1.000
_cell.length_c   1.000
_cell.angle_alpha   90.00
_cell.angle_beta   90.00
_cell.angle_gamma   90.00
#
_symmetry.space_group_name_H-M   'P 1'
#
loop_
_entity.id
_entity.type
_entity.pdbx_description
1 polymer ?
#
loop_
_entity_poly.entity_id
_entity_poly.type
_entity_poly.pdbx_seq_one_letter_code
_entity_poly.pdbx_strand_id
1 'polypeptide(L)'
;MPNVQSFNALRARSYLLRLPLFTRAMIAVMIAFALAGLQGAWNIQEWGALIPRELSITTKRFETEFGTLTSLALFFGPLTTIPALIYVFFDRFVLGANHAVLGASLWVFLLLGMEGVRTYKTNPYLVIGTYHVPTWTTPLFMAVVVQALVPGTSFIGHLCGVGTGYLCTSRPADELARNKRAMPRLLATILTLRRDPRLLKLPPYLSLLCIVVGVAWLLLLPLHDYSRRTYISENALLPGQVHTYFGGSDQNVFRAYRHEVDALKDKDNLEINDELENIFKTIGFKVGRQNYTYHSAGNTYTGENVYAILQAPRGDATEAIVLVSAWKNVKGEFNRNGVAIALTLARYFKRWSLWSKDIILVIPPDSRAAIQAWVDAYHDSHDSSTIAALPIKSGLLQGAVAIDYPHEGRFEGVHIVYDGVNGQLPNLDLINSVNNIANGQMGMHSFIQEKLGHSDKYNDRLKTMLRGMMNQGLGHAVGPHSSFIPYHVDAITLQPVGNGWHDEMGLGRLVEGTFRSLNNLLEHLHQSFFFYLLIQKDRFVSIGTYLPSAMLIAVNFTIMAILLWVKSGAVGVSEPTEVSTIKSKDTVENKEGKEDLAAKPPTSPAVEREIYLPLGIVIACHFLGALPLFIFNHTPSYLLAPFFLAFSALNIFFPSLILNMVNSTSTRPLTLQQFFLLKCFSLLLLGMFLSSLATLNFSLAFLVGLISAPLSFARPWPETPIMRFGYAALLQIASPTSAVLIGAAVYASSLGSSGAGAAAGLLDTLQHILSEAAFGWDVWGLYIPVVVWCVWWPAWLVGSVVVLGQPNMKKMKSA
;
A
#
# COMPACT_ATOMS: atom_id res chain seq x y z
N MET A 1 -36.94 -11.84 38.71
CA MET A 1 -36.94 -10.52 38.03
C MET A 1 -35.52 -9.98 38.06
N PRO A 2 -34.82 -9.81 36.94
CA PRO A 2 -33.48 -9.23 36.94
C PRO A 2 -33.57 -7.70 37.06
N ASN A 3 -32.78 -7.16 38.00
CA ASN A 3 -32.64 -5.72 38.26
C ASN A 3 -32.14 -4.96 37.03
N VAL A 4 -32.91 -3.97 36.59
CA VAL A 4 -32.47 -2.96 35.62
C VAL A 4 -31.39 -2.11 36.27
N GLN A 5 -30.15 -2.22 35.78
CA GLN A 5 -29.04 -1.38 36.25
C GLN A 5 -29.31 0.09 35.88
N SER A 6 -29.29 0.96 36.88
CA SER A 6 -29.41 2.40 36.70
C SER A 6 -28.23 2.96 35.90
N PHE A 7 -28.52 3.93 35.03
CA PHE A 7 -27.54 4.61 34.21
C PHE A 7 -26.48 5.33 35.06
N ASN A 8 -25.21 4.93 34.94
CA ASN A 8 -24.09 5.51 35.68
C ASN A 8 -23.27 6.46 34.78
N ALA A 9 -23.41 7.77 34.98
CA ALA A 9 -22.78 8.81 34.18
C ALA A 9 -21.24 8.76 34.18
N LEU A 10 -20.60 8.26 35.25
CA LEU A 10 -19.14 8.10 35.31
C LEU A 10 -18.65 7.00 34.36
N ARG A 11 -19.43 5.92 34.21
CA ARG A 11 -19.11 4.80 33.32
C ARG A 11 -19.29 5.21 31.85
N ALA A 12 -20.35 5.96 31.54
CA ALA A 12 -20.57 6.55 30.20
C ALA A 12 -19.47 7.54 29.79
N ARG A 13 -19.02 8.40 30.72
CA ARG A 13 -17.88 9.31 30.50
C ARG A 13 -16.58 8.55 30.21
N SER A 14 -16.32 7.46 30.94
CA SER A 14 -15.15 6.60 30.68
C SER A 14 -15.20 5.93 29.31
N TYR A 15 -16.40 5.54 28.85
CA TYR A 15 -16.61 4.90 27.56
C TYR A 15 -16.40 5.90 26.41
N LEU A 16 -16.96 7.11 26.54
CA LEU A 16 -16.75 8.21 25.58
C LEU A 16 -15.28 8.61 25.46
N LEU A 17 -14.52 8.64 26.56
CA LEU A 17 -13.09 8.97 26.55
C LEU A 17 -12.19 7.90 25.94
N ARG A 18 -12.64 6.63 25.91
CA ARG A 18 -11.96 5.50 25.25
C ARG A 18 -12.19 5.45 23.74
N LEU A 19 -13.17 6.20 23.21
CA LEU A 19 -13.41 6.27 21.79
C LEU A 19 -12.28 7.03 21.06
N PRO A 20 -11.89 6.61 19.84
CA PRO A 20 -10.95 7.37 19.01
C PRO A 20 -11.36 8.84 18.86
N LEU A 21 -10.38 9.74 18.75
CA LEU A 21 -10.62 11.19 18.67
C LEU A 21 -11.61 11.55 17.53
N PHE A 22 -11.49 10.87 16.38
CA PHE A 22 -12.37 11.05 15.24
C PHE A 22 -13.83 10.68 15.54
N THR A 23 -14.06 9.55 16.22
CA THR A 23 -15.40 9.10 16.61
C THR A 23 -16.03 10.07 17.62
N ARG A 24 -15.23 10.59 18.57
CA ARG A 24 -15.67 11.64 19.50
C ARG A 24 -16.03 12.93 18.77
N ALA A 25 -15.22 13.34 17.80
CA ALA A 25 -15.50 14.52 16.97
C ALA A 25 -16.79 14.34 16.16
N MET A 26 -17.04 13.14 15.62
CA MET A 26 -18.25 12.88 14.84
C MET A 26 -19.51 12.84 15.69
N ILE A 27 -19.46 12.24 16.88
CA ILE A 27 -20.57 12.28 17.84
C ILE A 27 -20.85 13.73 18.27
N ALA A 28 -19.81 14.53 18.51
CA ALA A 28 -19.97 15.95 18.84
C ALA A 28 -20.62 16.75 17.71
N VAL A 29 -20.23 16.49 16.46
CA VAL A 29 -20.84 17.10 15.27
C VAL A 29 -22.32 16.69 15.12
N MET A 30 -22.64 15.40 15.31
CA MET A 30 -24.03 14.91 15.24
C MET A 30 -24.92 15.53 16.32
N ILE A 31 -24.41 15.65 17.56
CA ILE A 31 -25.12 16.31 18.66
C ILE A 31 -25.28 17.81 18.38
N ALA A 32 -24.26 18.47 17.82
CA ALA A 32 -24.33 19.88 17.43
C ALA A 32 -25.39 20.13 16.35
N PHE A 33 -25.50 19.25 15.34
CA PHE A 33 -26.56 19.32 14.33
C PHE A 33 -27.95 19.04 14.91
N ALA A 34 -28.07 18.10 15.86
CA ALA A 34 -29.33 17.82 16.53
C ALA A 34 -29.81 19.02 17.38
N LEU A 35 -28.90 19.65 18.13
CA LEU A 35 -29.19 20.85 18.93
C LEU A 35 -29.51 22.06 18.04
N ALA A 36 -28.79 22.22 16.93
CA ALA A 36 -29.05 23.27 15.96
C ALA A 36 -30.39 23.08 15.22
N GLY A 37 -30.98 21.88 15.26
CA GLY A 37 -32.30 21.58 14.69
C GLY A 37 -33.47 21.94 15.60
N LEU A 38 -33.23 22.28 16.88
CA LEU A 38 -34.26 22.69 17.83
C LEU A 38 -34.62 24.18 17.74
N GLN A 39 -33.81 25.00 17.05
CA GLN A 39 -34.06 26.43 16.91
C GLN A 39 -34.98 26.72 15.71
N GLY A 40 -35.96 27.61 15.89
CA GLY A 40 -36.88 28.02 14.81
C GLY A 40 -36.27 28.97 13.76
N ALA A 41 -35.05 29.47 13.99
CA ALA A 41 -34.38 30.39 13.07
C ALA A 41 -33.80 29.69 11.82
N TRP A 42 -33.51 28.38 11.92
CA TRP A 42 -32.95 27.58 10.83
C TRP A 42 -33.53 26.16 10.86
N ASN A 43 -34.37 25.84 9.90
CA ASN A 43 -35.00 24.52 9.79
C ASN A 43 -34.04 23.50 9.14
N ILE A 44 -33.26 22.80 9.96
CA ILE A 44 -32.26 21.81 9.50
C ILE A 44 -32.90 20.62 8.79
N GLN A 45 -34.15 20.27 9.13
CA GLN A 45 -34.88 19.18 8.49
C GLN A 45 -35.32 19.54 7.05
N GLU A 46 -35.74 20.79 6.79
CA GLU A 46 -35.98 21.28 5.42
C GLU A 46 -34.67 21.49 4.64
N TRP A 47 -33.61 21.97 5.30
CA TRP A 47 -32.27 22.10 4.69
C TRP A 47 -31.69 20.77 4.21
N GLY A 48 -32.04 19.65 4.87
CA GLY A 48 -31.67 18.29 4.48
C GLY A 48 -32.72 17.54 3.63
N ALA A 49 -33.83 18.16 3.25
CA ALA A 49 -34.92 17.52 2.51
C ALA A 49 -34.65 17.51 0.99
N LEU A 50 -34.96 16.39 0.32
CA LEU A 50 -34.78 16.23 -1.14
C LEU A 50 -36.04 16.58 -1.92
N ILE A 51 -35.91 17.47 -2.91
CA ILE A 51 -36.92 17.74 -3.94
C ILE A 51 -36.54 16.98 -5.23
N PRO A 52 -37.27 15.92 -5.63
CA PRO A 52 -36.80 14.98 -6.68
C PRO A 52 -36.62 15.57 -8.09
N ARG A 53 -37.19 16.72 -8.41
CA ARG A 53 -36.99 17.40 -9.71
C ARG A 53 -35.58 18.01 -9.87
N GLU A 54 -34.80 18.14 -8.80
CA GLU A 54 -33.49 18.83 -8.77
C GLU A 54 -32.28 17.86 -8.77
N LEU A 55 -32.50 16.54 -8.75
CA LEU A 55 -31.44 15.52 -8.71
C LEU A 55 -31.14 14.97 -10.11
N SER A 56 -29.90 15.08 -10.59
CA SER A 56 -29.41 14.47 -11.84
C SER A 56 -28.09 13.73 -11.67
N ILE A 57 -27.82 12.75 -12.53
CA ILE A 57 -26.50 12.07 -12.63
C ILE A 57 -25.37 13.08 -12.90
N THR A 58 -25.72 14.25 -13.43
CA THR A 58 -24.95 15.46 -13.18
C THR A 58 -25.31 15.99 -11.79
N THR A 59 -24.63 15.51 -10.75
CA THR A 59 -24.57 16.14 -9.41
C THR A 59 -24.19 17.61 -9.47
N LYS A 60 -23.81 18.12 -10.65
CA LYS A 60 -23.50 19.50 -10.99
C LYS A 60 -24.54 20.53 -10.53
N ARG A 61 -25.86 20.27 -10.62
CA ARG A 61 -26.92 21.23 -10.18
C ARG A 61 -27.16 21.18 -8.67
N PHE A 62 -27.21 19.98 -8.11
CA PHE A 62 -27.38 19.77 -6.67
C PHE A 62 -26.14 20.19 -5.84
N GLU A 63 -24.92 19.91 -6.34
CA GLU A 63 -23.65 20.35 -5.74
C GLU A 63 -23.46 21.87 -5.87
N THR A 64 -24.07 22.50 -6.89
CA THR A 64 -24.09 23.98 -7.00
C THR A 64 -25.16 24.63 -6.12
N GLU A 65 -26.29 23.96 -5.84
CA GLU A 65 -27.34 24.49 -4.96
C GLU A 65 -27.13 24.18 -3.47
N PHE A 66 -26.56 23.02 -3.11
CA PHE A 66 -26.53 22.54 -1.71
C PHE A 66 -25.13 22.21 -1.16
N GLY A 67 -24.09 22.08 -1.99
CA GLY A 67 -22.69 21.86 -1.59
C GLY A 67 -22.24 20.39 -1.49
N THR A 68 -20.93 20.19 -1.33
CA THR A 68 -20.26 18.86 -1.39
C THR A 68 -20.48 18.02 -0.13
N LEU A 69 -20.63 18.66 1.04
CA LEU A 69 -20.78 17.99 2.34
C LEU A 69 -22.17 17.35 2.50
N THR A 70 -23.21 18.04 2.04
CA THR A 70 -24.60 17.57 1.99
C THR A 70 -24.76 16.44 0.97
N SER A 71 -24.14 16.58 -0.21
CA SER A 71 -24.08 15.51 -1.21
C SER A 71 -23.42 14.23 -0.64
N LEU A 72 -22.33 14.37 0.11
CA LEU A 72 -21.66 13.25 0.80
C LEU A 72 -22.52 12.64 1.91
N ALA A 73 -23.07 13.46 2.81
CA ALA A 73 -23.89 12.98 3.93
C ALA A 73 -25.14 12.21 3.47
N LEU A 74 -25.67 12.56 2.31
CA LEU A 74 -26.90 11.99 1.78
C LEU A 74 -26.64 10.73 0.94
N PHE A 75 -25.50 10.68 0.25
CA PHE A 75 -25.02 9.50 -0.47
C PHE A 75 -24.59 8.39 0.50
N PHE A 76 -23.87 8.74 1.56
CA PHE A 76 -23.50 7.82 2.65
C PHE A 76 -24.63 7.54 3.65
N GLY A 77 -25.74 8.29 3.59
CA GLY A 77 -26.92 8.13 4.44
C GLY A 77 -28.05 7.33 3.75
N PRO A 78 -29.23 7.93 3.50
CA PRO A 78 -30.44 7.21 3.07
C PRO A 78 -30.30 6.42 1.77
N LEU A 79 -29.51 6.91 0.81
CA LEU A 79 -29.30 6.23 -0.48
C LEU A 79 -28.42 4.98 -0.37
N THR A 80 -27.65 4.84 0.70
CA THR A 80 -26.94 3.60 1.02
C THR A 80 -27.76 2.71 1.93
N THR A 81 -28.41 3.29 2.95
CA THR A 81 -29.11 2.50 3.98
C THR A 81 -30.41 1.87 3.48
N ILE A 82 -31.18 2.53 2.61
CA ILE A 82 -32.48 2.00 2.14
C ILE A 82 -32.28 0.74 1.26
N PRO A 83 -31.45 0.77 0.20
CA PRO A 83 -31.21 -0.44 -0.58
C PRO A 83 -30.50 -1.52 0.25
N ALA A 84 -29.60 -1.14 1.17
CA ALA A 84 -28.93 -2.09 2.05
C ALA A 84 -29.89 -2.77 3.04
N LEU A 85 -30.86 -2.05 3.60
CA LEU A 85 -31.89 -2.63 4.48
C LEU A 85 -32.81 -3.58 3.72
N ILE A 86 -33.23 -3.19 2.50
CA ILE A 86 -34.05 -4.05 1.63
C ILE A 86 -33.26 -5.31 1.25
N TYR A 87 -32.00 -5.15 0.87
CA TYR A 87 -31.12 -6.27 0.56
C TYR A 87 -30.93 -7.21 1.76
N VAL A 88 -30.55 -6.69 2.93
CA VAL A 88 -30.37 -7.52 4.14
C VAL A 88 -31.66 -8.21 4.54
N PHE A 89 -32.81 -7.55 4.40
CA PHE A 89 -34.11 -8.18 4.67
C PHE A 89 -34.37 -9.36 3.73
N PHE A 90 -34.24 -9.17 2.42
CA PHE A 90 -34.51 -10.24 1.45
C PHE A 90 -33.46 -11.36 1.46
N ASP A 91 -32.17 -11.02 1.48
CA ASP A 91 -31.08 -12.00 1.41
C ASP A 91 -30.99 -12.84 2.70
N ARG A 92 -31.05 -12.19 3.86
CA ARG A 92 -30.88 -12.86 5.16
C ARG A 92 -32.16 -13.45 5.73
N PHE A 93 -33.30 -12.75 5.61
CA PHE A 93 -34.54 -13.17 6.29
C PHE A 93 -35.52 -13.91 5.37
N VAL A 94 -35.46 -13.70 4.05
CA VAL A 94 -36.35 -14.40 3.10
C VAL A 94 -35.66 -15.59 2.43
N LEU A 95 -34.41 -15.42 2.00
CA LEU A 95 -33.69 -16.43 1.22
C LEU A 95 -32.69 -17.27 2.03
N GLY A 96 -32.37 -16.86 3.26
CA GLY A 96 -31.40 -17.55 4.13
C GLY A 96 -29.97 -17.58 3.57
N ALA A 97 -29.66 -16.71 2.61
CA ALA A 97 -28.36 -16.64 1.95
C ALA A 97 -27.41 -15.69 2.70
N ASN A 98 -26.10 -15.84 2.47
CA ASN A 98 -25.06 -15.03 3.12
C ASN A 98 -24.01 -14.57 2.09
N HIS A 99 -24.47 -13.86 1.07
CA HIS A 99 -23.60 -13.36 0.00
C HIS A 99 -22.96 -12.02 0.40
N ALA A 100 -21.69 -11.81 0.06
CA ALA A 100 -21.02 -10.54 0.30
C ALA A 100 -21.31 -9.54 -0.82
N VAL A 101 -21.75 -8.32 -0.47
CA VAL A 101 -21.93 -7.24 -1.47
C VAL A 101 -20.70 -6.36 -1.50
N LEU A 102 -20.03 -6.29 -2.66
CA LEU A 102 -18.99 -5.31 -2.95
C LEU A 102 -19.60 -3.90 -2.95
N GLY A 103 -19.31 -3.15 -1.88
CA GLY A 103 -20.07 -1.97 -1.44
C GLY A 103 -20.24 -0.82 -2.46
N ALA A 104 -19.37 -0.69 -3.45
CA ALA A 104 -19.48 0.36 -4.47
C ALA A 104 -20.48 0.03 -5.60
N SER A 105 -20.80 -1.24 -5.83
CA SER A 105 -21.64 -1.66 -6.97
C SER A 105 -23.11 -1.31 -6.80
N LEU A 106 -23.62 -1.34 -5.56
CA LEU A 106 -24.99 -0.95 -5.21
C LEU A 106 -25.31 0.50 -5.61
N TRP A 107 -24.32 1.39 -5.48
CA TRP A 107 -24.44 2.81 -5.76
C TRP A 107 -24.58 3.07 -7.27
N VAL A 108 -23.85 2.31 -8.08
CA VAL A 108 -23.92 2.37 -9.54
C VAL A 108 -25.31 1.98 -10.02
N PHE A 109 -25.87 0.88 -9.52
CA PHE A 109 -27.19 0.39 -9.93
C PHE A 109 -28.35 1.28 -9.45
N LEU A 110 -28.21 1.90 -8.29
CA LEU A 110 -29.16 2.92 -7.82
C LEU A 110 -29.20 4.12 -8.75
N LEU A 111 -28.04 4.66 -9.12
CA LEU A 111 -27.94 5.80 -10.03
C LEU A 111 -28.45 5.44 -11.43
N LEU A 112 -28.09 4.26 -11.94
CA LEU A 112 -28.60 3.75 -13.21
C LEU A 112 -30.14 3.60 -13.20
N GLY A 113 -30.73 3.13 -12.09
CA GLY A 113 -32.18 3.06 -11.94
C GLY A 113 -32.86 4.44 -12.04
N MET A 114 -32.31 5.43 -11.34
CA MET A 114 -32.82 6.81 -11.40
C MET A 114 -32.75 7.39 -12.82
N GLU A 115 -31.66 7.11 -13.54
CA GLU A 115 -31.48 7.58 -14.91
C GLU A 115 -32.37 6.83 -15.89
N GLY A 116 -32.51 5.51 -15.77
CA GLY A 116 -33.41 4.73 -16.63
C GLY A 116 -34.83 5.29 -16.68
N VAL A 117 -35.37 5.71 -15.53
CA VAL A 117 -36.71 6.34 -15.45
C VAL A 117 -36.72 7.75 -16.04
N ARG A 118 -35.65 8.53 -15.83
CA ARG A 118 -35.54 9.87 -16.43
C ARG A 118 -35.39 9.79 -17.94
N THR A 119 -34.48 8.96 -18.45
CA THR A 119 -34.24 8.74 -19.86
C THR A 119 -35.51 8.20 -20.51
N TYR A 120 -36.28 7.32 -19.87
CA TYR A 120 -37.58 6.89 -20.38
C TYR A 120 -38.59 8.04 -20.56
N LYS A 121 -38.58 9.05 -19.69
CA LYS A 121 -39.44 10.24 -19.85
C LYS A 121 -39.03 11.13 -21.02
N THR A 122 -37.76 11.13 -21.42
CA THR A 122 -37.24 11.95 -22.52
C THR A 122 -37.12 11.20 -23.84
N ASN A 123 -36.75 9.92 -23.79
CA ASN A 123 -36.54 8.99 -24.88
C ASN A 123 -37.11 7.62 -24.44
N PRO A 124 -38.37 7.30 -24.74
CA PRO A 124 -39.04 6.13 -24.16
C PRO A 124 -38.58 4.78 -24.70
N TYR A 125 -37.95 4.74 -25.88
CA TYR A 125 -37.48 3.50 -26.50
C TYR A 125 -36.03 3.63 -26.98
N LEU A 126 -35.23 2.60 -26.69
CA LEU A 126 -33.94 2.32 -27.31
C LEU A 126 -34.20 1.44 -28.55
N VAL A 127 -33.82 1.91 -29.73
CA VAL A 127 -34.02 1.17 -30.98
C VAL A 127 -32.77 0.34 -31.27
N ILE A 128 -32.91 -0.99 -31.32
CA ILE A 128 -31.85 -1.92 -31.72
C ILE A 128 -32.35 -2.68 -32.94
N GLY A 129 -31.83 -2.35 -34.12
CA GLY A 129 -32.34 -2.89 -35.39
C GLY A 129 -33.80 -2.50 -35.61
N THR A 130 -34.71 -3.48 -35.63
CA THR A 130 -36.17 -3.30 -35.77
C THR A 130 -36.95 -3.35 -34.45
N TYR A 131 -36.29 -3.58 -33.31
CA TYR A 131 -36.94 -3.75 -32.01
C TYR A 131 -36.86 -2.48 -31.15
N HIS A 132 -37.98 -2.12 -30.53
CA HIS A 132 -38.11 -0.99 -29.62
C HIS A 132 -38.10 -1.47 -28.16
N VAL A 133 -36.97 -1.31 -27.47
CA VAL A 133 -36.82 -1.72 -26.06
C VAL A 133 -37.08 -0.51 -25.16
N PRO A 134 -38.00 -0.56 -24.18
CA PRO A 134 -38.25 0.56 -23.28
C PRO A 134 -37.01 0.94 -22.48
N THR A 135 -36.63 2.22 -22.49
CA THR A 135 -35.32 2.65 -21.96
C THR A 135 -35.19 2.49 -20.44
N TRP A 136 -36.32 2.42 -19.73
CA TRP A 136 -36.33 2.11 -18.30
C TRP A 136 -35.88 0.68 -17.98
N THR A 137 -35.85 -0.25 -18.93
CA THR A 137 -35.38 -1.63 -18.68
C THR A 137 -33.86 -1.77 -18.78
N THR A 138 -33.15 -0.74 -19.25
CA THR A 138 -31.69 -0.76 -19.43
C THR A 138 -30.89 -1.07 -18.15
N PRO A 139 -31.24 -0.58 -16.94
CA PRO A 139 -30.51 -0.92 -15.71
C PRO A 139 -30.72 -2.38 -15.28
N LEU A 140 -31.88 -2.96 -15.61
CA LEU A 140 -32.18 -4.38 -15.33
C LEU A 140 -31.37 -5.31 -16.22
N PHE A 141 -31.24 -4.97 -17.51
CA PHE A 141 -30.38 -5.69 -18.44
C PHE A 141 -28.90 -5.67 -17.99
N MET A 142 -28.41 -4.50 -17.54
CA MET A 142 -27.06 -4.37 -17.00
C MET A 142 -26.84 -5.21 -15.73
N ALA A 143 -27.85 -5.36 -14.87
CA ALA A 143 -27.74 -6.21 -13.68
C ALA A 143 -27.58 -7.69 -14.05
N VAL A 144 -28.29 -8.15 -15.09
CA VAL A 144 -28.16 -9.52 -15.62
C VAL A 144 -26.79 -9.76 -16.26
N VAL A 145 -26.28 -8.79 -17.02
CA VAL A 145 -24.95 -8.88 -17.66
C VAL A 145 -23.82 -8.92 -16.62
N VAL A 146 -23.91 -8.10 -15.57
CA VAL A 146 -22.91 -8.09 -14.49
C VAL A 146 -22.91 -9.40 -13.70
N GLN A 147 -24.08 -9.99 -13.45
CA GLN A 147 -24.19 -11.31 -12.83
C GLN A 147 -23.53 -12.42 -13.66
N ALA A 148 -23.58 -12.33 -14.99
CA ALA A 148 -22.97 -13.32 -15.88
C ALA A 148 -21.45 -13.15 -16.03
N LEU A 149 -20.94 -11.92 -15.97
CA LEU A 149 -19.52 -11.60 -16.19
C LEU A 149 -18.68 -11.57 -14.92
N VAL A 150 -19.28 -11.32 -13.75
CA VAL A 150 -18.55 -11.14 -12.49
C VAL A 150 -19.05 -12.17 -11.46
N PRO A 151 -18.38 -13.34 -11.35
CA PRO A 151 -18.76 -14.37 -10.39
C PRO A 151 -18.60 -13.85 -8.95
N GLY A 152 -19.57 -14.16 -8.08
CA GLY A 152 -19.58 -13.74 -6.68
C GLY A 152 -20.25 -12.38 -6.39
N THR A 153 -20.91 -11.75 -7.38
CA THR A 153 -21.72 -10.54 -7.16
C THR A 153 -23.16 -10.88 -6.73
N SER A 154 -23.78 -9.99 -5.96
CA SER A 154 -25.16 -10.17 -5.49
C SER A 154 -26.16 -9.53 -6.47
N PHE A 155 -26.75 -10.36 -7.33
CA PHE A 155 -27.83 -9.96 -8.24
C PHE A 155 -28.99 -9.27 -7.51
N ILE A 156 -29.36 -9.79 -6.33
CA ILE A 156 -30.43 -9.22 -5.49
C ILE A 156 -30.01 -7.85 -4.97
N GLY A 157 -28.76 -7.68 -4.55
CA GLY A 157 -28.21 -6.38 -4.16
C GLY A 157 -28.32 -5.36 -5.30
N HIS A 158 -27.98 -5.73 -6.53
CA HIS A 158 -28.11 -4.84 -7.69
C HIS A 158 -29.56 -4.49 -8.01
N LEU A 159 -30.49 -5.46 -7.92
CA LEU A 159 -31.92 -5.22 -8.09
C LEU A 159 -32.50 -4.30 -7.00
N CYS A 160 -32.07 -4.44 -5.75
CA CYS A 160 -32.45 -3.53 -4.66
C CYS A 160 -31.97 -2.10 -4.93
N GLY A 161 -30.77 -1.95 -5.49
CA GLY A 161 -30.25 -0.66 -5.98
C GLY A 161 -31.14 -0.06 -7.05
N VAL A 162 -31.39 -0.78 -8.15
CA VAL A 162 -32.25 -0.34 -9.26
C VAL A 162 -33.67 0.01 -8.79
N GLY A 163 -34.28 -0.86 -7.97
CA GLY A 163 -35.64 -0.68 -7.45
C GLY A 163 -35.77 0.57 -6.58
N THR A 164 -34.78 0.84 -5.73
CA THR A 164 -34.74 2.08 -4.94
C THR A 164 -34.62 3.31 -5.85
N GLY A 165 -33.82 3.23 -6.92
CA GLY A 165 -33.72 4.28 -7.93
C GLY A 165 -35.04 4.57 -8.66
N TYR A 166 -35.84 3.55 -8.96
CA TYR A 166 -37.18 3.71 -9.57
C TYR A 166 -38.19 4.32 -8.60
N LEU A 167 -38.20 3.88 -7.34
CA LEU A 167 -39.07 4.41 -6.29
C LEU A 167 -38.79 5.89 -6.01
N CYS A 168 -37.53 6.30 -6.03
CA CYS A 168 -37.14 7.69 -5.82
C CYS A 168 -37.60 8.64 -6.96
N THR A 169 -37.96 8.13 -8.13
CA THR A 169 -38.24 8.95 -9.34
C THR A 169 -39.72 8.99 -9.77
N SER A 170 -40.63 8.31 -9.06
CA SER A 170 -42.04 8.11 -9.44
C SER A 170 -43.09 9.00 -8.73
N ARG A 171 -42.74 9.85 -7.75
CA ARG A 171 -43.72 10.73 -7.05
C ARG A 171 -44.04 12.05 -7.79
N PRO A 172 -45.31 12.53 -7.79
CA PRO A 172 -45.72 13.78 -8.44
C PRO A 172 -45.30 15.04 -7.67
N ALA A 173 -45.11 16.15 -8.39
CA ALA A 173 -44.27 17.29 -7.98
C ALA A 173 -45.01 18.57 -7.55
N ASP A 174 -46.33 18.54 -7.45
CA ASP A 174 -47.14 19.76 -7.25
C ASP A 174 -47.35 20.12 -5.77
N GLU A 175 -46.93 19.26 -4.85
CA GLU A 175 -47.15 19.45 -3.40
C GLU A 175 -45.98 20.15 -2.67
N LEU A 176 -44.80 20.24 -3.30
CA LEU A 176 -43.57 20.70 -2.64
C LEU A 176 -43.10 22.11 -3.04
N ALA A 177 -43.75 22.74 -4.03
CA ALA A 177 -43.39 24.07 -4.52
C ALA A 177 -43.92 25.22 -3.65
N ARG A 178 -44.75 24.94 -2.64
CA ARG A 178 -45.52 25.96 -1.90
C ARG A 178 -44.73 26.70 -0.79
N ASN A 179 -43.50 26.29 -0.46
CA ASN A 179 -42.78 26.83 0.71
C ASN A 179 -41.37 27.45 0.44
N LYS A 180 -41.01 27.74 -0.82
CA LYS A 180 -39.65 28.19 -1.22
C LYS A 180 -39.22 29.63 -0.81
N ARG A 181 -39.86 30.29 0.16
CA ARG A 181 -39.60 31.73 0.44
C ARG A 181 -38.59 32.06 1.54
N ALA A 182 -37.91 31.09 2.14
CA ALA A 182 -36.81 31.37 3.07
C ALA A 182 -35.51 30.71 2.60
N MET A 183 -34.40 31.48 2.66
CA MET A 183 -32.98 31.07 2.55
C MET A 183 -32.18 31.30 1.24
N PRO A 184 -32.00 32.55 0.76
CA PRO A 184 -30.93 32.88 -0.19
C PRO A 184 -29.58 33.28 0.45
N ARG A 185 -29.53 33.63 1.75
CA ARG A 185 -28.36 34.35 2.31
C ARG A 185 -27.20 33.45 2.74
N LEU A 186 -27.46 32.29 3.36
CA LEU A 186 -26.39 31.46 3.94
C LEU A 186 -25.71 30.55 2.90
N LEU A 187 -26.47 30.03 1.93
CA LEU A 187 -25.94 29.31 0.76
C LEU A 187 -25.17 30.23 -0.19
N ALA A 188 -25.66 31.46 -0.43
CA ALA A 188 -24.88 32.47 -1.11
C ALA A 188 -23.57 32.74 -0.36
N THR A 189 -23.59 32.80 0.98
CA THR A 189 -22.39 33.01 1.80
C THR A 189 -21.37 31.86 1.68
N ILE A 190 -21.81 30.59 1.66
CA ILE A 190 -20.91 29.43 1.49
C ILE A 190 -20.37 29.31 0.06
N LEU A 191 -21.19 29.61 -0.95
CA LEU A 191 -20.77 29.65 -2.36
C LEU A 191 -19.86 30.85 -2.66
N THR A 192 -20.06 31.98 -1.98
CA THR A 192 -19.11 33.11 -2.00
C THR A 192 -17.81 32.74 -1.29
N LEU A 193 -17.86 32.02 -0.16
CA LEU A 193 -16.67 31.47 0.52
C LEU A 193 -15.88 30.50 -0.39
N ARG A 194 -16.55 29.69 -1.21
CA ARG A 194 -15.89 28.79 -2.20
C ARG A 194 -15.15 29.57 -3.30
N ARG A 195 -15.59 30.80 -3.59
CA ARG A 195 -14.99 31.70 -4.58
C ARG A 195 -14.07 32.74 -3.97
N ASP A 196 -13.94 32.79 -2.64
CA ASP A 196 -13.09 33.78 -2.00
C ASP A 196 -11.62 33.55 -2.40
N PRO A 197 -10.95 34.55 -2.98
CA PRO A 197 -9.58 34.42 -3.47
C PRO A 197 -8.58 34.16 -2.34
N ARG A 198 -8.96 34.45 -1.08
CA ARG A 198 -8.16 34.15 0.12
C ARG A 198 -8.17 32.66 0.45
N LEU A 199 -9.33 31.99 0.34
CA LEU A 199 -9.48 30.57 0.60
C LEU A 199 -8.83 29.70 -0.47
N LEU A 200 -8.79 30.15 -1.73
CA LEU A 200 -8.08 29.46 -2.82
C LEU A 200 -6.55 29.57 -2.75
N LYS A 201 -6.02 30.48 -1.92
CA LYS A 201 -4.57 30.61 -1.67
C LYS A 201 -4.08 29.67 -0.56
N LEU A 202 -4.96 29.13 0.30
CA LEU A 202 -4.61 28.32 1.45
C LEU A 202 -4.13 26.88 1.12
N PRO A 203 -4.75 26.12 0.18
CA PRO A 203 -4.44 24.70 0.00
C PRO A 203 -3.00 24.36 -0.42
N PRO A 204 -2.27 25.17 -1.22
CA PRO A 204 -0.84 24.93 -1.46
C PRO A 204 0.00 25.02 -0.19
N TYR A 205 -0.29 25.98 0.70
CA TYR A 205 0.40 26.09 1.99
C TYR A 205 0.03 24.93 2.92
N LEU A 206 -1.24 24.51 2.91
CA LEU A 206 -1.68 23.34 3.68
C LEU A 206 -1.02 22.05 3.17
N SER A 207 -0.92 21.87 1.85
CA SER A 207 -0.22 20.74 1.23
C SER A 207 1.28 20.73 1.60
N LEU A 208 1.94 21.88 1.54
CA LEU A 208 3.33 22.02 2.01
C LEU A 208 3.46 21.73 3.50
N LEU A 209 2.54 22.23 4.33
CA LEU A 209 2.50 21.96 5.77
C LEU A 209 2.35 20.46 6.04
N CYS A 210 1.48 19.75 5.30
CA CYS A 210 1.33 18.30 5.42
C CYS A 210 2.65 17.55 5.12
N ILE A 211 3.39 17.96 4.09
CA ILE A 211 4.70 17.37 3.76
C ILE A 211 5.71 17.64 4.88
N VAL A 212 5.83 18.90 5.33
CA VAL A 212 6.78 19.30 6.38
C VAL A 212 6.46 18.60 7.69
N VAL A 213 5.19 18.57 8.10
CA VAL A 213 4.74 17.87 9.32
C VAL A 213 4.95 16.37 9.17
N GLY A 214 4.69 15.78 8.01
CA GLY A 214 4.95 14.36 7.74
C GLY A 214 6.43 14.00 7.95
N VAL A 215 7.35 14.77 7.38
CA VAL A 215 8.81 14.57 7.55
C VAL A 215 9.25 14.85 8.99
N ALA A 216 8.78 15.94 9.60
CA ALA A 216 9.10 16.26 10.99
C ALA A 216 8.62 15.16 11.94
N TRP A 217 7.43 14.59 11.70
CA TRP A 217 6.89 13.48 12.49
C TRP A 217 7.79 12.25 12.45
N LEU A 218 8.34 11.92 11.27
CA LEU A 218 9.29 10.81 11.14
C LEU A 218 10.54 11.06 12.01
N LEU A 219 11.08 12.28 11.99
CA LEU A 219 12.25 12.66 12.79
C LEU A 219 11.99 12.67 14.30
N LEU A 220 10.73 12.74 14.74
CA LEU A 220 10.36 12.65 16.16
C LEU A 220 10.27 11.20 16.66
N LEU A 221 10.03 10.21 15.79
CA LEU A 221 9.86 8.81 16.19
C LEU A 221 11.03 8.20 16.99
N PRO A 222 12.32 8.53 16.73
CA PRO A 222 13.45 8.00 17.50
C PRO A 222 13.55 8.53 18.94
N LEU A 223 12.74 9.53 19.31
CA LEU A 223 12.69 10.03 20.69
C LEU A 223 12.08 8.99 21.63
N HIS A 224 12.46 9.07 22.90
CA HIS A 224 12.00 8.14 23.93
C HIS A 224 10.50 8.18 24.16
N ASP A 225 9.88 9.35 24.04
CA ASP A 225 8.46 9.55 24.35
C ASP A 225 7.54 8.90 23.30
N TYR A 226 8.04 8.71 22.08
CA TYR A 226 7.32 8.13 20.95
C TYR A 226 7.68 6.65 20.68
N SER A 227 8.67 6.10 21.40
CA SER A 227 9.11 4.70 21.27
C SER A 227 8.85 3.91 22.56
N ARG A 228 8.32 2.69 22.41
CA ARG A 228 8.03 1.79 23.53
C ARG A 228 9.14 0.77 23.71
N ARG A 229 9.35 0.30 24.95
CA ARG A 229 10.19 -0.87 25.18
C ARG A 229 9.49 -2.11 24.67
N THR A 230 10.26 -3.05 24.11
CA THR A 230 9.75 -4.35 23.72
C THR A 230 9.37 -5.16 24.96
N TYR A 231 8.37 -6.01 24.80
CA TYR A 231 7.90 -6.96 25.81
C TYR A 231 7.38 -8.20 25.08
N ILE A 232 7.28 -9.32 25.78
CA ILE A 232 6.71 -10.55 25.24
C ILE A 232 5.21 -10.50 25.56
N SER A 233 4.37 -10.48 24.53
CA SER A 233 2.91 -10.46 24.71
C SER A 233 2.35 -11.85 24.95
N GLU A 234 2.95 -12.87 24.31
CA GLU A 234 2.51 -14.26 24.40
C GLU A 234 3.14 -14.95 25.61
N ASN A 235 2.30 -15.27 26.59
CA ASN A 235 2.76 -15.90 27.83
C ASN A 235 3.27 -17.32 27.60
N ALA A 236 2.78 -18.03 26.58
CA ALA A 236 3.18 -19.41 26.30
C ALA A 236 4.64 -19.53 25.80
N LEU A 237 5.23 -18.46 25.26
CA LEU A 237 6.60 -18.50 24.73
C LEU A 237 7.65 -18.80 25.81
N LEU A 238 7.45 -18.28 27.03
CA LEU A 238 8.35 -18.46 28.19
C LEU A 238 9.86 -18.46 27.82
N PRO A 239 10.34 -17.45 27.06
CA PRO A 239 11.68 -17.52 26.49
C PRO A 239 12.75 -17.44 27.58
N GLY A 240 13.73 -18.34 27.48
CA GLY A 240 14.87 -18.41 28.40
C GLY A 240 14.55 -18.99 29.77
N GLN A 241 13.34 -19.52 30.00
CA GLN A 241 12.98 -20.13 31.28
C GLN A 241 13.49 -21.56 31.47
N VAL A 242 13.91 -22.23 30.38
CA VAL A 242 14.36 -23.62 30.44
C VAL A 242 15.84 -23.73 30.10
N HIS A 243 16.56 -24.52 30.90
CA HIS A 243 17.97 -24.82 30.64
C HIS A 243 18.14 -25.58 29.33
N THR A 244 19.00 -25.06 28.45
CA THR A 244 19.46 -25.71 27.22
C THR A 244 20.62 -26.63 27.52
N TYR A 245 20.61 -27.83 26.95
CA TYR A 245 21.63 -28.85 27.23
C TYR A 245 22.53 -29.14 26.04
N PHE A 246 22.30 -28.50 24.89
CA PHE A 246 23.16 -28.62 23.73
C PHE A 246 24.59 -28.15 24.07
N GLY A 247 25.58 -29.04 23.93
CA GLY A 247 26.98 -28.74 24.22
C GLY A 247 27.79 -29.96 24.65
N GLY A 248 29.01 -29.72 25.15
CA GLY A 248 29.88 -30.78 25.65
C GLY A 248 30.26 -31.79 24.56
N SER A 249 29.77 -33.03 24.67
CA SER A 249 30.06 -34.10 23.69
C SER A 249 29.54 -33.79 22.28
N ASP A 250 28.48 -32.98 22.16
CA ASP A 250 27.92 -32.61 20.85
C ASP A 250 28.90 -31.77 20.01
N GLN A 251 29.90 -31.13 20.64
CA GLN A 251 30.95 -30.42 19.92
C GLN A 251 31.80 -31.36 19.05
N ASN A 252 32.03 -32.60 19.50
CA ASN A 252 32.76 -33.60 18.71
C ASN A 252 31.95 -34.04 17.48
N VAL A 253 30.64 -34.15 17.66
CA VAL A 253 29.69 -34.49 16.59
C VAL A 253 29.65 -33.38 15.55
N PHE A 254 29.58 -32.12 16.01
CA PHE A 254 29.65 -30.96 15.15
C PHE A 254 30.95 -30.94 14.33
N ARG A 255 32.10 -31.22 14.95
CA ARG A 255 33.38 -31.29 14.22
C ARG A 255 33.37 -32.37 13.16
N ALA A 256 32.79 -33.54 13.44
CA ALA A 256 32.64 -34.62 12.46
C ALA A 256 31.77 -34.19 11.26
N TYR A 257 30.57 -33.67 11.51
CA TYR A 257 29.70 -33.17 10.43
C TYR A 257 30.32 -32.00 9.67
N ARG A 258 31.11 -31.15 10.33
CA ARG A 258 31.85 -30.09 9.65
C ARG A 258 32.86 -30.66 8.64
N HIS A 259 33.59 -31.72 9.00
CA HIS A 259 34.50 -32.40 8.08
C HIS A 259 33.75 -33.08 6.92
N GLU A 260 32.58 -33.66 7.16
CA GLU A 260 31.74 -34.23 6.11
C GLU A 260 31.24 -33.15 5.15
N VAL A 261 30.70 -32.04 5.68
CA VAL A 261 30.23 -30.88 4.90
C VAL A 261 31.36 -30.27 4.07
N ASP A 262 32.58 -30.19 4.61
CA ASP A 262 33.75 -29.72 3.85
C ASP A 262 34.12 -30.65 2.69
N ALA A 263 34.00 -31.97 2.88
CA ALA A 263 34.28 -32.95 1.84
C ALA A 263 33.27 -32.89 0.68
N LEU A 264 32.10 -32.27 0.89
CA LEU A 264 31.04 -32.11 -0.10
C LEU A 264 31.02 -30.72 -0.75
N LYS A 265 31.87 -29.78 -0.31
CA LYS A 265 31.82 -28.36 -0.71
C LYS A 265 31.85 -28.15 -2.24
N ASP A 266 32.69 -28.90 -2.94
CA ASP A 266 32.95 -28.74 -4.37
C ASP A 266 32.19 -29.75 -5.26
N LYS A 267 31.26 -30.51 -4.66
CA LYS A 267 30.42 -31.47 -5.38
C LYS A 267 29.17 -30.83 -5.98
N ASP A 268 28.54 -31.53 -6.91
CA ASP A 268 27.26 -31.11 -7.50
C ASP A 268 26.10 -31.22 -6.49
N ASN A 269 25.05 -30.42 -6.70
CA ASN A 269 23.90 -30.37 -5.79
C ASN A 269 23.24 -31.74 -5.58
N LEU A 270 23.16 -32.57 -6.62
CA LEU A 270 22.59 -33.92 -6.52
C LEU A 270 23.45 -34.83 -5.61
N GLU A 271 24.77 -34.80 -5.78
CA GLU A 271 25.69 -35.59 -4.95
C GLU A 271 25.68 -35.13 -3.48
N ILE A 272 25.58 -33.81 -3.25
CA ILE A 272 25.42 -33.25 -1.91
C ILE A 272 24.11 -33.78 -1.29
N ASN A 273 23.02 -33.77 -2.04
CA ASN A 273 21.72 -34.26 -1.57
C ASN A 273 21.71 -35.76 -1.29
N ASP A 274 22.43 -36.56 -2.08
CA ASP A 274 22.60 -38.01 -1.87
C ASP A 274 23.23 -38.31 -0.50
N GLU A 275 24.30 -37.60 -0.16
CA GLU A 275 24.97 -37.79 1.12
C GLU A 275 24.15 -37.24 2.29
N LEU A 276 23.51 -36.07 2.12
CA LEU A 276 22.62 -35.51 3.15
C LEU A 276 21.42 -36.42 3.42
N GLU A 277 20.83 -37.01 2.38
CA GLU A 277 19.74 -37.99 2.54
C GLU A 277 20.20 -39.23 3.31
N ASN A 278 21.40 -39.75 3.01
CA ASN A 278 21.98 -40.88 3.75
C ASN A 278 22.19 -40.53 5.24
N ILE A 279 22.71 -39.33 5.54
CA ILE A 279 22.88 -38.84 6.92
C ILE A 279 21.52 -38.77 7.62
N PHE A 280 20.51 -38.14 7.03
CA PHE A 280 19.18 -38.01 7.63
C PHE A 280 18.49 -39.35 7.86
N LYS A 281 18.58 -40.29 6.91
CA LYS A 281 18.07 -41.65 7.05
C LYS A 281 18.76 -42.40 8.18
N THR A 282 20.08 -42.25 8.31
CA THR A 282 20.87 -42.86 9.39
C THR A 282 20.48 -42.33 10.77
N ILE A 283 20.12 -41.04 10.87
CA ILE A 283 19.59 -40.45 12.12
C ILE A 283 18.14 -40.95 12.40
N GLY A 284 17.41 -41.37 11.36
CA GLY A 284 16.04 -41.88 11.47
C GLY A 284 14.97 -40.81 11.22
N PHE A 285 15.22 -39.91 10.28
CA PHE A 285 14.27 -38.92 9.77
C PHE A 285 13.58 -39.43 8.49
N LYS A 286 12.39 -38.89 8.19
CA LYS A 286 11.75 -39.08 6.88
C LYS A 286 12.27 -38.00 5.93
N VAL A 287 12.88 -38.40 4.81
CA VAL A 287 13.53 -37.45 3.88
C VAL A 287 12.67 -37.26 2.64
N GLY A 288 12.60 -36.02 2.16
CA GLY A 288 11.98 -35.65 0.89
C GLY A 288 12.94 -34.82 0.05
N ARG A 289 12.77 -34.92 -1.27
CA ARG A 289 13.48 -34.10 -2.26
C ARG A 289 12.49 -33.34 -3.13
N GLN A 290 12.91 -32.19 -3.63
CA GLN A 290 12.08 -31.36 -4.48
C GLN A 290 12.93 -30.65 -5.54
N ASN A 291 12.62 -30.92 -6.81
CA ASN A 291 13.20 -30.19 -7.93
C ASN A 291 12.44 -28.89 -8.20
N TYR A 292 13.17 -27.82 -8.51
CA TYR A 292 12.60 -26.55 -8.92
C TYR A 292 13.39 -25.93 -10.08
N THR A 293 12.72 -25.13 -10.90
CA THR A 293 13.33 -24.36 -11.98
C THR A 293 12.61 -23.03 -12.14
N TYR A 294 13.31 -21.92 -11.90
CA TYR A 294 12.80 -20.58 -12.18
C TYR A 294 13.51 -19.98 -13.39
N HIS A 295 12.78 -19.20 -14.17
CA HIS A 295 13.33 -18.40 -15.25
C HIS A 295 13.12 -16.93 -14.94
N SER A 296 14.19 -16.14 -14.91
CA SER A 296 14.08 -14.69 -14.71
C SER A 296 15.23 -13.95 -15.39
N ALA A 297 14.90 -12.84 -16.07
CA ALA A 297 15.86 -12.00 -16.81
C ALA A 297 16.81 -12.81 -17.74
N GLY A 298 16.29 -13.86 -18.39
CA GLY A 298 17.07 -14.74 -19.26
C GLY A 298 18.01 -15.73 -18.55
N ASN A 299 18.07 -15.71 -17.22
CA ASN A 299 18.80 -16.68 -16.41
C ASN A 299 17.84 -17.78 -15.94
N THR A 300 18.38 -19.00 -15.80
CA THR A 300 17.64 -20.14 -15.26
C THR A 300 18.23 -20.51 -13.90
N TYR A 301 17.40 -20.53 -12.87
CA TYR A 301 17.75 -20.92 -11.51
C TYR A 301 17.16 -22.30 -11.22
N THR A 302 17.97 -23.34 -11.33
CA THR A 302 17.58 -24.73 -11.06
C THR A 302 18.23 -25.26 -9.79
N GLY A 303 17.61 -26.26 -9.18
CA GLY A 303 18.20 -27.00 -8.08
C GLY A 303 17.25 -28.06 -7.53
N GLU A 304 17.77 -28.86 -6.60
CA GLU A 304 17.03 -29.82 -5.83
C GLU A 304 17.16 -29.50 -4.33
N ASN A 305 16.04 -29.23 -3.68
CA ASN A 305 15.97 -29.07 -2.23
C ASN A 305 15.96 -30.44 -1.55
N VAL A 306 16.72 -30.60 -0.47
CA VAL A 306 16.60 -31.74 0.45
C VAL A 306 16.03 -31.26 1.78
N TYR A 307 15.05 -32.00 2.31
CA TYR A 307 14.48 -31.72 3.61
C TYR A 307 14.13 -33.01 4.35
N ALA A 308 14.07 -32.93 5.67
CA ALA A 308 13.88 -34.06 6.56
C ALA A 308 12.87 -33.72 7.66
N ILE A 309 11.95 -34.63 7.94
CA ILE A 309 10.89 -34.47 8.94
C ILE A 309 11.17 -35.40 10.13
N LEU A 310 11.27 -34.81 11.32
CA LEU A 310 11.21 -35.50 12.60
C LEU A 310 9.79 -35.41 13.14
N GLN A 311 9.16 -36.58 13.26
CA GLN A 311 7.86 -36.66 13.93
C GLN A 311 8.02 -36.48 15.44
N ALA A 312 7.19 -35.60 16.01
CA ALA A 312 7.20 -35.27 17.42
C ALA A 312 6.83 -36.48 18.29
N PRO A 313 7.63 -36.84 19.31
CA PRO A 313 7.29 -37.96 20.19
C PRO A 313 6.02 -37.74 21.02
N ARG A 314 5.62 -36.48 21.26
CA ARG A 314 4.44 -36.10 22.05
C ARG A 314 3.34 -35.41 21.24
N GLY A 315 3.54 -35.27 19.92
CA GLY A 315 2.62 -34.58 19.03
C GLY A 315 1.80 -35.54 18.19
N ASP A 316 0.70 -35.04 17.63
CA ASP A 316 -0.17 -35.72 16.66
C ASP A 316 0.19 -35.38 15.20
N ALA A 317 1.36 -34.76 14.97
CA ALA A 317 1.85 -34.28 13.68
C ALA A 317 0.94 -33.23 13.00
N THR A 318 0.10 -32.52 13.75
CA THR A 318 -0.76 -31.44 13.23
C THR A 318 -0.05 -30.11 13.07
N GLU A 319 1.08 -29.92 13.73
CA GLU A 319 1.87 -28.69 13.72
C GLU A 319 3.36 -28.98 13.57
N ALA A 320 4.08 -28.07 12.90
CA ALA A 320 5.49 -28.21 12.61
C ALA A 320 6.28 -26.91 12.81
N ILE A 321 7.57 -27.05 13.15
CA ILE A 321 8.55 -25.96 13.25
C ILE A 321 9.68 -26.23 12.27
N VAL A 322 10.14 -25.21 11.56
CA VAL A 322 11.16 -25.36 10.52
C VAL A 322 12.52 -24.84 10.97
N LEU A 323 13.56 -25.65 10.78
CA LEU A 323 14.96 -25.25 10.85
C LEU A 323 15.53 -25.18 9.44
N VAL A 324 15.96 -23.99 9.01
CA VAL A 324 16.53 -23.80 7.67
C VAL A 324 18.03 -23.56 7.78
N SER A 325 18.81 -24.27 6.98
CA SER A 325 20.22 -23.96 6.79
C SER A 325 20.58 -24.17 5.33
N ALA A 326 20.55 -23.09 4.56
CA ALA A 326 20.94 -23.14 3.15
C ALA A 326 22.42 -23.48 3.00
N TRP A 327 22.79 -24.20 1.95
CA TRP A 327 24.17 -24.52 1.61
C TRP A 327 24.96 -23.26 1.26
N LYS A 328 24.35 -22.35 0.49
CA LYS A 328 24.84 -21.00 0.21
C LYS A 328 23.92 -19.95 0.82
N ASN A 329 24.52 -18.93 1.44
CA ASN A 329 23.77 -17.79 1.97
C ASN A 329 23.35 -16.83 0.84
N VAL A 330 22.60 -15.77 1.19
CA VAL A 330 22.12 -14.77 0.21
C VAL A 330 23.27 -14.05 -0.52
N LYS A 331 24.47 -13.98 0.10
CA LYS A 331 25.69 -13.41 -0.50
C LYS A 331 26.46 -14.40 -1.37
N GLY A 332 25.99 -15.64 -1.49
CA GLY A 332 26.67 -16.71 -2.23
C GLY A 332 27.84 -17.36 -1.48
N GLU A 333 28.02 -17.05 -0.19
CA GLU A 333 29.06 -17.65 0.64
C GLU A 333 28.63 -19.04 1.13
N PHE A 334 29.60 -19.94 1.28
CA PHE A 334 29.38 -21.30 1.77
C PHE A 334 29.06 -21.29 3.27
N ASN A 335 27.84 -21.71 3.63
CA ASN A 335 27.33 -21.72 5.00
C ASN A 335 27.79 -22.97 5.77
N ARG A 336 29.11 -23.15 5.87
CA ARG A 336 29.76 -24.34 6.44
C ARG A 336 29.28 -24.67 7.85
N ASN A 337 29.41 -23.72 8.77
CA ASN A 337 29.09 -23.97 10.18
C ASN A 337 27.57 -24.02 10.40
N GLY A 338 26.78 -23.28 9.62
CA GLY A 338 25.32 -23.34 9.70
C GLY A 338 24.79 -24.74 9.39
N VAL A 339 25.23 -25.34 8.28
CA VAL A 339 24.80 -26.68 7.88
C VAL A 339 25.26 -27.73 8.88
N ALA A 340 26.53 -27.66 9.33
CA ALA A 340 27.05 -28.59 10.32
C ALA A 340 26.33 -28.49 11.68
N ILE A 341 25.97 -27.27 12.13
CA ILE A 341 25.15 -27.08 13.35
C ILE A 341 23.75 -27.67 13.12
N ALA A 342 23.11 -27.43 11.98
CA ALA A 342 21.79 -27.96 11.68
C ALA A 342 21.77 -29.50 11.72
N LEU A 343 22.76 -30.18 11.13
CA LEU A 343 22.90 -31.64 11.21
C LEU A 343 23.13 -32.13 12.64
N THR A 344 23.96 -31.42 13.41
CA THR A 344 24.21 -31.74 14.82
C THR A 344 22.95 -31.59 15.67
N LEU A 345 22.18 -30.52 15.44
CA LEU A 345 20.89 -30.28 16.07
C LEU A 345 19.84 -31.31 15.65
N ALA A 346 19.84 -31.77 14.40
CA ALA A 346 18.94 -32.84 13.93
C ALA A 346 19.14 -34.11 14.77
N ARG A 347 20.41 -34.52 14.93
CA ARG A 347 20.77 -35.67 15.76
C ARG A 347 20.44 -35.42 17.23
N TYR A 348 20.68 -34.21 17.74
CA TYR A 348 20.32 -33.84 19.11
C TYR A 348 18.80 -33.94 19.34
N PHE A 349 17.98 -33.29 18.51
CA PHE A 349 16.52 -33.28 18.64
C PHE A 349 15.91 -34.68 18.62
N LYS A 350 16.44 -35.59 17.79
CA LYS A 350 15.99 -37.00 17.76
C LYS A 350 16.17 -37.72 19.09
N ARG A 351 17.21 -37.40 19.88
CA ARG A 351 17.48 -38.04 21.19
C ARG A 351 16.50 -37.58 22.28
N TRP A 352 15.86 -36.43 22.10
CA TRP A 352 15.01 -35.81 23.12
C TRP A 352 13.53 -36.10 22.85
N SER A 353 12.80 -36.48 23.91
CA SER A 353 11.38 -36.83 23.83
C SER A 353 10.43 -35.68 24.18
N LEU A 354 10.92 -34.42 24.22
CA LEU A 354 10.16 -33.27 24.70
C LEU A 354 9.30 -32.57 23.64
N TRP A 355 9.53 -32.87 22.36
CA TRP A 355 8.90 -32.17 21.25
C TRP A 355 7.42 -32.58 21.11
N SER A 356 6.56 -31.56 21.03
CA SER A 356 5.12 -31.69 20.78
C SER A 356 4.75 -31.26 19.35
N LYS A 357 5.64 -30.58 18.64
CA LYS A 357 5.50 -30.23 17.21
C LYS A 357 6.54 -30.94 16.37
N ASP A 358 6.17 -31.32 15.15
CA ASP A 358 7.10 -31.91 14.20
C ASP A 358 8.22 -30.92 13.89
N ILE A 359 9.44 -31.41 13.66
CA ILE A 359 10.57 -30.56 13.30
C ILE A 359 10.97 -30.88 11.87
N ILE A 360 10.93 -29.88 11.00
CA ILE A 360 11.34 -29.99 9.61
C ILE A 360 12.70 -29.32 9.48
N LEU A 361 13.71 -30.07 9.02
CA LEU A 361 14.99 -29.51 8.60
C LEU A 361 14.99 -29.34 7.09
N VAL A 362 15.27 -28.13 6.61
CA VAL A 362 15.36 -27.83 5.18
C VAL A 362 16.78 -27.35 4.89
N ILE A 363 17.48 -28.06 4.01
CA ILE A 363 18.81 -27.69 3.51
C ILE A 363 18.68 -27.39 2.01
N PRO A 364 18.29 -26.16 1.65
CA PRO A 364 18.23 -25.76 0.26
C PRO A 364 19.64 -25.46 -0.30
N PRO A 365 19.89 -25.63 -1.61
CA PRO A 365 21.16 -25.26 -2.24
C PRO A 365 21.44 -23.75 -2.17
N ASP A 366 20.39 -22.92 -2.17
CA ASP A 366 20.47 -21.46 -2.11
C ASP A 366 19.43 -20.88 -1.14
N SER A 367 19.71 -19.71 -0.57
CA SER A 367 18.83 -19.01 0.36
C SER A 367 17.73 -18.18 -0.31
N ARG A 368 17.73 -18.06 -1.65
CA ARG A 368 16.82 -17.17 -2.40
C ARG A 368 15.71 -17.94 -3.09
N ALA A 369 15.97 -18.52 -4.26
CA ALA A 369 14.94 -19.17 -5.09
C ALA A 369 14.49 -20.51 -4.49
N ALA A 370 15.43 -21.26 -3.96
CA ALA A 370 15.23 -22.65 -3.56
C ALA A 370 14.26 -22.77 -2.38
N ILE A 371 14.45 -21.92 -1.35
CA ILE A 371 13.55 -21.88 -0.19
C ILE A 371 12.16 -21.36 -0.56
N GLN A 372 12.06 -20.40 -1.49
CA GLN A 372 10.76 -19.93 -1.99
C GLN A 372 9.98 -21.09 -2.65
N ALA A 373 10.61 -21.85 -3.56
CA ALA A 373 9.97 -23.02 -4.17
C ALA A 373 9.52 -24.06 -3.14
N TRP A 374 10.27 -24.24 -2.06
CA TRP A 374 9.90 -25.17 -1.00
C TRP A 374 8.66 -24.69 -0.23
N VAL A 375 8.63 -23.41 0.17
CA VAL A 375 7.50 -22.85 0.92
C VAL A 375 6.23 -22.78 0.07
N ASP A 376 6.34 -22.40 -1.21
CA ASP A 376 5.23 -22.35 -2.15
C ASP A 376 4.64 -23.75 -2.38
N ALA A 377 5.50 -24.77 -2.46
CA ALA A 377 5.05 -26.16 -2.59
C ALA A 377 4.47 -26.74 -1.30
N TYR A 378 4.94 -26.28 -0.14
CA TYR A 378 4.34 -26.64 1.14
C TYR A 378 2.88 -26.21 1.21
N HIS A 379 2.57 -24.99 0.76
CA HIS A 379 1.23 -24.40 0.76
C HIS A 379 0.41 -24.65 -0.51
N ASP A 380 0.87 -25.52 -1.42
CA ASP A 380 0.19 -25.84 -2.69
C ASP A 380 -0.11 -24.61 -3.57
N SER A 381 0.72 -23.57 -3.49
CA SER A 381 0.60 -22.34 -4.29
C SER A 381 1.63 -22.25 -5.44
N HIS A 382 2.39 -23.31 -5.66
CA HIS A 382 3.43 -23.40 -6.68
C HIS A 382 2.84 -23.69 -8.07
N ASP A 383 3.54 -23.29 -9.13
CA ASP A 383 3.23 -23.73 -10.48
C ASP A 383 3.85 -25.13 -10.72
N SER A 384 2.99 -26.13 -10.85
CA SER A 384 3.37 -27.53 -11.09
C SER A 384 4.19 -27.77 -12.38
N SER A 385 4.21 -26.80 -13.30
CA SER A 385 5.01 -26.90 -14.52
C SER A 385 6.50 -26.62 -14.30
N THR A 386 6.84 -25.82 -13.29
CA THR A 386 8.21 -25.33 -13.00
C THR A 386 8.76 -25.85 -11.67
N ILE A 387 7.88 -26.16 -10.73
CA ILE A 387 8.23 -26.59 -9.37
C ILE A 387 7.56 -27.93 -9.10
N ALA A 388 8.31 -28.89 -8.57
CA ALA A 388 7.74 -30.16 -8.15
C ALA A 388 7.00 -30.03 -6.81
N ALA A 389 5.92 -30.78 -6.66
CA ALA A 389 5.21 -30.91 -5.38
C ALA A 389 6.08 -31.65 -4.34
N LEU A 390 5.85 -31.38 -3.05
CA LEU A 390 6.58 -32.05 -1.98
C LEU A 390 6.10 -33.50 -1.82
N PRO A 391 6.99 -34.51 -1.84
CA PRO A 391 6.60 -35.92 -1.69
C PRO A 391 6.06 -36.25 -0.31
N ILE A 392 6.49 -35.53 0.72
CA ILE A 392 6.03 -35.68 2.10
C ILE A 392 5.76 -34.30 2.71
N LYS A 393 4.66 -34.18 3.45
CA LYS A 393 4.31 -32.96 4.20
C LYS A 393 4.09 -33.30 5.66
N SER A 394 4.23 -32.30 6.53
CA SER A 394 3.86 -32.37 7.94
C SER A 394 2.68 -31.42 8.20
N GLY A 395 2.41 -31.11 9.46
CA GLY A 395 1.35 -30.22 9.91
C GLY A 395 1.54 -28.74 9.54
N LEU A 396 0.70 -27.88 10.10
CA LEU A 396 0.76 -26.43 9.88
C LEU A 396 2.08 -25.86 10.41
N LEU A 397 2.73 -24.99 9.63
CA LEU A 397 3.99 -24.37 10.03
C LEU A 397 3.76 -23.27 11.06
N GLN A 398 4.21 -23.48 12.29
CA GLN A 398 4.05 -22.52 13.39
C GLN A 398 5.13 -21.43 13.39
N GLY A 399 6.34 -21.76 12.92
CA GLY A 399 7.41 -20.79 12.79
C GLY A 399 8.66 -21.42 12.17
N ALA A 400 9.58 -20.56 11.71
CA ALA A 400 10.84 -20.99 11.12
C ALA A 400 12.04 -20.22 11.69
N VAL A 401 13.14 -20.93 11.89
CA VAL A 401 14.42 -20.33 12.30
C VAL A 401 15.47 -20.76 11.31
N ALA A 402 16.16 -19.81 10.72
CA ALA A 402 17.25 -20.07 9.80
C ALA A 402 18.61 -19.77 10.44
N ILE A 403 19.62 -20.57 10.11
CA ILE A 403 21.00 -20.39 10.56
C ILE A 403 21.86 -19.99 9.36
N ASP A 404 22.52 -18.85 9.46
CA ASP A 404 23.49 -18.38 8.46
C ASP A 404 24.81 -18.09 9.18
N TYR A 405 25.72 -19.05 9.14
CA TYR A 405 27.03 -19.00 9.79
C TYR A 405 28.13 -19.47 8.82
N PRO A 406 28.58 -18.57 7.93
CA PRO A 406 29.62 -18.90 6.95
C PRO A 406 31.04 -18.75 7.49
N HIS A 407 31.23 -17.94 8.55
CA HIS A 407 32.54 -17.53 9.04
C HIS A 407 33.15 -18.57 9.99
N GLU A 408 34.48 -18.67 10.02
CA GLU A 408 35.19 -19.51 10.99
C GLU A 408 35.55 -18.73 12.25
N GLY A 409 35.43 -19.41 13.40
CA GLY A 409 35.88 -18.88 14.68
C GLY A 409 34.77 -18.32 15.55
N ARG A 410 35.18 -17.83 16.72
CA ARG A 410 34.28 -17.37 17.77
C ARG A 410 33.65 -16.02 17.43
N PHE A 411 32.44 -15.79 17.92
CA PHE A 411 31.68 -14.57 17.67
C PHE A 411 31.37 -13.80 18.96
N GLU A 412 31.04 -12.52 18.80
CA GLU A 412 30.72 -11.62 19.92
C GLU A 412 29.21 -11.63 20.23
N GLY A 413 28.38 -11.66 19.18
CA GLY A 413 26.93 -11.68 19.33
C GLY A 413 26.24 -12.19 18.07
N VAL A 414 24.91 -12.12 18.07
CA VAL A 414 24.04 -12.64 17.02
C VAL A 414 23.24 -11.51 16.40
N HIS A 415 23.41 -11.30 15.11
CA HIS A 415 22.56 -10.46 14.28
C HIS A 415 21.27 -11.21 13.94
N ILE A 416 20.14 -10.62 14.30
CA ILE A 416 18.81 -11.14 14.00
C ILE A 416 18.32 -10.44 12.73
N VAL A 417 18.24 -11.20 11.64
CA VAL A 417 17.62 -10.75 10.39
C VAL A 417 16.15 -11.13 10.42
N TYR A 418 15.29 -10.14 10.18
CA TYR A 418 13.84 -10.30 10.26
C TYR A 418 13.09 -9.59 9.12
N ASP A 419 13.80 -8.86 8.25
CA ASP A 419 13.17 -8.10 7.17
C ASP A 419 12.62 -9.06 6.11
N GLY A 420 11.29 -9.08 5.97
CA GLY A 420 10.59 -9.91 5.00
C GLY A 420 10.35 -9.23 3.65
N VAL A 421 9.81 -10.02 2.74
CA VAL A 421 9.47 -9.56 1.38
C VAL A 421 8.39 -8.48 1.44
N ASN A 422 8.43 -7.49 0.54
CA ASN A 422 7.45 -6.42 0.44
C ASN A 422 7.26 -5.59 1.72
N GLY A 423 8.26 -5.58 2.62
CA GLY A 423 8.21 -4.85 3.89
C GLY A 423 7.34 -5.53 4.95
N GLN A 424 6.99 -6.80 4.75
CA GLN A 424 6.36 -7.62 5.78
C GLN A 424 7.36 -7.97 6.88
N LEU A 425 6.86 -8.17 8.09
CA LEU A 425 7.67 -8.43 9.27
C LEU A 425 7.09 -9.60 10.06
N PRO A 426 7.95 -10.45 10.66
CA PRO A 426 7.49 -11.48 11.56
C PRO A 426 6.97 -10.85 12.84
N ASN A 427 6.20 -11.62 13.59
CA ASN A 427 5.72 -11.24 14.89
C ASN A 427 6.87 -10.82 15.83
N LEU A 428 6.71 -9.65 16.45
CA LEU A 428 7.73 -9.03 17.31
C LEU A 428 8.13 -9.92 18.50
N ASP A 429 7.24 -10.79 18.99
CA ASP A 429 7.52 -11.68 20.11
C ASP A 429 8.58 -12.73 19.77
N LEU A 430 8.68 -13.16 18.52
CA LEU A 430 9.73 -14.09 18.06
C LEU A 430 11.10 -13.43 18.18
N ILE A 431 11.22 -12.18 17.70
CA ILE A 431 12.46 -11.40 17.80
C ILE A 431 12.81 -11.14 19.28
N ASN A 432 11.82 -10.76 20.09
CA ASN A 432 12.01 -10.50 21.51
C ASN A 432 12.43 -11.76 22.27
N SER A 433 11.90 -12.92 21.90
CA SER A 433 12.24 -14.21 22.50
C SER A 433 13.71 -14.55 22.24
N VAL A 434 14.17 -14.44 21.00
CA VAL A 434 15.58 -14.63 20.66
C VAL A 434 16.46 -13.62 21.38
N ASN A 435 16.07 -12.35 21.39
CA ASN A 435 16.79 -11.30 22.10
C ASN A 435 16.93 -11.59 23.61
N ASN A 436 15.88 -12.11 24.24
CA ASN A 436 15.87 -12.47 25.66
C ASN A 436 16.72 -13.73 25.94
N ILE A 437 16.65 -14.76 25.09
CA ILE A 437 17.46 -15.97 25.24
C ILE A 437 18.95 -15.64 25.03
N ALA A 438 19.27 -14.87 23.97
CA ALA A 438 20.63 -14.49 23.65
C ALA A 438 21.26 -13.65 24.77
N ASN A 439 20.66 -12.50 25.11
CA ASN A 439 21.24 -11.60 26.12
C ASN A 439 21.07 -12.13 27.55
N GLY A 440 19.89 -12.67 27.88
CA GLY A 440 19.52 -13.03 29.25
C GLY A 440 20.15 -14.35 29.70
N GLN A 441 19.97 -15.42 28.94
CA GLN A 441 20.42 -16.77 29.33
C GLN A 441 21.86 -17.05 28.88
N MET A 442 22.24 -16.61 27.68
CA MET A 442 23.52 -16.98 27.07
C MET A 442 24.61 -15.89 27.21
N GLY A 443 24.25 -14.67 27.61
CA GLY A 443 25.19 -13.54 27.66
C GLY A 443 25.73 -13.14 26.28
N MET A 444 24.99 -13.44 25.21
CA MET A 444 25.30 -13.08 23.83
C MET A 444 24.62 -11.76 23.47
N HIS A 445 25.37 -10.80 22.95
CA HIS A 445 24.78 -9.57 22.43
C HIS A 445 23.92 -9.86 21.20
N SER A 446 22.79 -9.18 21.08
CA SER A 446 21.94 -9.24 19.90
C SER A 446 22.00 -7.93 19.12
N PHE A 447 22.06 -8.06 17.80
CA PHE A 447 22.13 -6.94 16.87
C PHE A 447 20.97 -7.00 15.88
N ILE A 448 20.56 -5.84 15.36
CA ILE A 448 19.54 -5.72 14.32
C ILE A 448 20.03 -4.74 13.26
N GLN A 449 19.51 -4.85 12.03
CA GLN A 449 19.79 -3.90 10.94
C GLN A 449 21.29 -3.70 10.65
N GLU A 450 22.07 -4.77 10.80
CA GLU A 450 23.54 -4.84 10.67
C GLU A 450 24.27 -3.73 11.44
N LYS A 451 23.69 -3.30 12.56
CA LYS A 451 24.30 -2.32 13.44
C LYS A 451 24.91 -3.00 14.65
N LEU A 452 26.18 -3.36 14.51
CA LEU A 452 26.99 -4.08 15.51
C LEU A 452 27.28 -3.29 16.78
N GLY A 453 26.94 -2.00 16.83
CA GLY A 453 27.10 -1.16 18.01
C GLY A 453 25.98 -0.14 18.11
N HIS A 454 25.32 -0.07 19.27
CA HIS A 454 24.20 0.84 19.48
C HIS A 454 24.31 1.52 20.85
N SER A 455 24.64 2.80 20.88
CA SER A 455 24.83 3.58 22.12
C SER A 455 23.52 4.11 22.73
N ASP A 456 22.39 3.69 22.17
CA ASP A 456 21.04 4.13 22.53
C ASP A 456 20.85 5.66 22.48
N LYS A 457 21.63 6.34 21.63
CA LYS A 457 21.48 7.78 21.35
C LYS A 457 20.53 8.03 20.19
N TYR A 458 19.94 9.21 20.13
CA TYR A 458 19.01 9.61 19.05
C TYR A 458 19.57 9.34 17.64
N ASN A 459 20.82 9.73 17.36
CA ASN A 459 21.45 9.51 16.06
C ASN A 459 21.55 8.01 15.73
N ASP A 460 21.84 7.20 16.75
CA ASP A 460 21.95 5.76 16.53
C ASP A 460 20.61 5.13 16.19
N ARG A 461 19.59 5.50 16.95
CA ARG A 461 18.19 5.11 16.74
C ARG A 461 17.66 5.54 15.39
N LEU A 462 17.91 6.78 14.99
CA LEU A 462 17.50 7.33 13.69
C LEU A 462 18.14 6.54 12.55
N LYS A 463 19.45 6.25 12.63
CA LYS A 463 20.15 5.44 11.61
C LYS A 463 19.59 4.01 11.53
N THR A 464 19.33 3.37 12.67
CA THR A 464 18.72 2.03 12.71
C THR A 464 17.34 2.04 12.06
N MET A 465 16.50 3.01 12.42
CA MET A 465 15.15 3.17 11.87
C MET A 465 15.17 3.45 10.37
N LEU A 466 16.00 4.39 9.90
CA LEU A 466 16.09 4.72 8.48
C LEU A 466 16.64 3.55 7.64
N ARG A 467 17.57 2.77 8.20
CA ARG A 467 18.08 1.56 7.54
C ARG A 467 17.00 0.49 7.43
N GLY A 468 16.26 0.23 8.51
CA GLY A 468 15.11 -0.67 8.49
C GLY A 468 14.03 -0.21 7.51
N MET A 469 13.74 1.10 7.47
CA MET A 469 12.82 1.65 6.46
C MET A 469 13.34 1.48 5.04
N MET A 470 14.64 1.64 4.79
CA MET A 470 15.21 1.42 3.45
C MET A 470 15.07 -0.05 3.04
N ASN A 471 15.42 -1.00 3.92
CA ASN A 471 15.29 -2.42 3.67
C ASN A 471 13.83 -2.83 3.43
N GLN A 472 12.91 -2.39 4.28
CA GLN A 472 11.46 -2.63 4.12
C GLN A 472 10.89 -1.97 2.86
N GLY A 473 11.38 -0.79 2.51
CA GLY A 473 10.99 -0.06 1.31
C GLY A 473 11.46 -0.76 0.04
N LEU A 474 12.66 -1.34 0.05
CA LEU A 474 13.21 -2.17 -1.02
C LEU A 474 12.61 -3.58 -1.06
N GLY A 475 12.09 -4.08 0.07
CA GLY A 475 11.25 -5.28 0.16
C GLY A 475 11.85 -6.57 -0.39
N HIS A 476 13.14 -6.63 -0.72
CA HIS A 476 13.82 -7.82 -1.20
C HIS A 476 14.05 -8.82 -0.07
N ALA A 477 14.20 -10.12 -0.39
CA ALA A 477 14.49 -11.11 0.64
C ALA A 477 15.93 -10.95 1.15
N VAL A 478 16.08 -10.64 2.44
CA VAL A 478 17.39 -10.44 3.09
C VAL A 478 17.97 -11.77 3.61
N GLY A 479 17.11 -12.77 3.81
CA GLY A 479 17.48 -14.11 4.24
C GLY A 479 16.43 -15.16 3.87
N PRO A 480 16.72 -16.45 4.11
CA PRO A 480 15.79 -17.55 3.79
C PRO A 480 14.47 -17.50 4.59
N HIS A 481 14.45 -16.80 5.72
CA HIS A 481 13.23 -16.56 6.50
C HIS A 481 12.19 -15.73 5.75
N SER A 482 12.61 -14.89 4.80
CA SER A 482 11.72 -13.93 4.12
C SER A 482 10.58 -14.63 3.39
N SER A 483 10.85 -15.80 2.78
CA SER A 483 9.87 -16.58 2.01
C SER A 483 8.72 -17.15 2.84
N PHE A 484 8.88 -17.28 4.16
CA PHE A 484 7.87 -17.82 5.07
C PHE A 484 6.81 -16.78 5.46
N ILE A 485 7.20 -15.51 5.56
CA ILE A 485 6.37 -14.43 6.10
C ILE A 485 5.10 -14.18 5.27
N PRO A 486 5.11 -14.23 3.91
CA PRO A 486 3.90 -14.10 3.10
C PRO A 486 2.81 -15.14 3.40
N TYR A 487 3.19 -16.30 3.94
CA TYR A 487 2.27 -17.37 4.33
C TYR A 487 1.86 -17.28 5.81
N HIS A 488 2.11 -16.14 6.46
CA HIS A 488 1.88 -15.93 7.88
C HIS A 488 2.64 -16.92 8.78
N VAL A 489 3.79 -17.42 8.31
CA VAL A 489 4.71 -18.23 9.10
C VAL A 489 5.81 -17.32 9.63
N ASP A 490 5.82 -17.09 10.94
CA ASP A 490 6.80 -16.21 11.57
C ASP A 490 8.20 -16.81 11.51
N ALA A 491 9.12 -16.06 10.90
CA ALA A 491 10.45 -16.57 10.62
C ALA A 491 11.55 -15.52 10.82
N ILE A 492 12.73 -15.99 11.23
CA ILE A 492 13.93 -15.17 11.44
C ILE A 492 15.19 -15.91 10.99
N THR A 493 16.24 -15.17 10.62
CA THR A 493 17.59 -15.73 10.39
C THR A 493 18.56 -15.24 11.46
N LEU A 494 19.34 -16.17 12.01
CA LEU A 494 20.37 -15.90 13.01
C LEU A 494 21.75 -15.91 12.34
N GLN A 495 22.46 -14.79 12.43
CA GLN A 495 23.80 -14.60 11.90
C GLN A 495 24.78 -14.26 13.03
N PRO A 496 25.72 -15.13 13.40
CA PRO A 496 26.76 -14.78 14.36
C PRO A 496 27.73 -13.75 13.75
N VAL A 497 28.08 -12.73 14.54
CA VAL A 497 28.86 -11.57 14.08
C VAL A 497 29.89 -11.14 15.13
N GLY A 498 30.97 -10.51 14.64
CA GLY A 498 32.09 -10.03 15.47
C GLY A 498 33.06 -11.15 15.87
N ASN A 499 34.10 -10.78 16.62
CA ASN A 499 35.10 -11.71 17.15
C ASN A 499 35.01 -11.70 18.68
N GLY A 500 34.52 -12.79 19.26
CA GLY A 500 34.24 -12.83 20.68
C GLY A 500 34.58 -14.16 21.36
N TRP A 501 33.89 -14.44 22.45
CA TRP A 501 34.18 -15.59 23.32
C TRP A 501 33.18 -16.73 23.09
N HIS A 502 32.08 -16.44 22.40
CA HIS A 502 31.03 -17.41 22.11
C HIS A 502 31.42 -18.31 20.95
N ASP A 503 31.07 -19.58 21.06
CA ASP A 503 31.40 -20.63 20.11
C ASP A 503 30.16 -21.16 19.40
N GLU A 504 30.35 -22.08 18.47
CA GLU A 504 29.30 -22.73 17.70
C GLU A 504 28.26 -23.42 18.61
N MET A 505 28.68 -23.89 19.78
CA MET A 505 27.79 -24.49 20.78
C MET A 505 26.90 -23.44 21.45
N GLY A 506 27.39 -22.22 21.67
CA GLY A 506 26.59 -21.06 22.09
C GLY A 506 25.44 -20.78 21.12
N LEU A 507 25.71 -20.77 19.82
CA LEU A 507 24.66 -20.60 18.80
C LEU A 507 23.66 -21.77 18.80
N GLY A 508 24.15 -23.01 18.89
CA GLY A 508 23.28 -24.19 18.99
C GLY A 508 22.35 -24.16 20.21
N ARG A 509 22.81 -23.67 21.37
CA ARG A 509 21.97 -23.46 22.56
C ARG A 509 20.93 -22.37 22.35
N LEU A 510 21.25 -21.29 21.64
CA LEU A 510 20.28 -20.25 21.29
C LEU A 510 19.18 -20.81 20.36
N VAL A 511 19.56 -21.61 19.36
CA VAL A 511 18.60 -22.28 18.47
C VAL A 511 17.75 -23.27 19.27
N GLU A 512 18.34 -24.11 20.13
CA GLU A 512 17.59 -25.01 21.03
C GLU A 512 16.57 -24.22 21.87
N GLY A 513 17.01 -23.14 22.54
CA GLY A 513 16.12 -22.31 23.37
C GLY A 513 14.97 -21.69 22.56
N THR A 514 15.23 -21.28 21.33
CA THR A 514 14.22 -20.73 20.42
C THR A 514 13.21 -21.81 20.01
N PHE A 515 13.68 -23.00 19.65
CA PHE A 515 12.82 -24.15 19.32
C PHE A 515 11.98 -24.58 20.50
N ARG A 516 12.51 -24.56 21.72
CA ARG A 516 11.72 -24.85 22.94
C ARG A 516 10.63 -23.82 23.17
N SER A 517 10.91 -22.55 22.91
CA SER A 517 9.92 -21.47 23.04
C SER A 517 8.80 -21.63 22.00
N LEU A 518 9.15 -21.90 20.74
CA LEU A 518 8.18 -22.19 19.66
C LEU A 518 7.39 -23.48 19.90
N ASN A 519 8.03 -24.51 20.48
CA ASN A 519 7.37 -25.77 20.81
C ASN A 519 6.28 -25.59 21.87
N ASN A 520 6.40 -24.60 22.76
CA ASN A 520 5.40 -24.31 23.80
C ASN A 520 4.17 -23.54 23.30
N LEU A 521 4.21 -22.95 22.11
CA LEU A 521 3.06 -22.23 21.55
C LEU A 521 1.84 -23.16 21.43
N LEU A 522 0.67 -22.68 21.84
CA LEU A 522 -0.59 -23.43 21.69
C LEU A 522 -1.39 -22.97 20.47
N GLU A 523 -1.11 -21.76 20.00
CA GLU A 523 -1.73 -21.13 18.85
C GLU A 523 -0.67 -20.37 18.05
N HIS A 524 -0.98 -20.07 16.80
CA HIS A 524 -0.18 -19.16 15.99
C HIS A 524 -0.07 -17.80 16.69
N LEU A 525 1.07 -17.12 16.51
CA LEU A 525 1.34 -15.85 17.17
C LEU A 525 0.42 -14.75 16.64
N HIS A 526 -0.70 -14.47 17.32
CA HIS A 526 -1.69 -13.48 16.86
C HIS A 526 -1.86 -12.27 17.80
N GLN A 527 -1.35 -12.31 19.02
CA GLN A 527 -1.54 -11.24 20.00
C GLN A 527 -0.57 -10.06 19.83
N SER A 528 0.60 -10.30 19.25
CA SER A 528 1.64 -9.28 19.14
C SER A 528 1.57 -8.44 17.86
N PHE A 529 2.38 -7.38 17.80
CA PHE A 529 2.38 -6.42 16.69
C PHE A 529 3.09 -6.99 15.45
N PHE A 530 2.40 -6.99 14.31
CA PHE A 530 2.97 -7.26 12.97
C PHE A 530 3.47 -6.01 12.25
N PHE A 531 3.08 -4.83 12.73
CA PHE A 531 3.38 -3.54 12.10
C PHE A 531 4.15 -2.65 13.08
N TYR A 532 5.48 -2.69 12.96
CA TYR A 532 6.39 -1.95 13.82
C TYR A 532 7.65 -1.48 13.09
N LEU A 533 8.29 -0.44 13.63
CA LEU A 533 9.65 -0.07 13.29
C LEU A 533 10.55 -0.34 14.50
N LEU A 534 11.50 -1.25 14.36
CA LEU A 534 12.53 -1.47 15.37
C LEU A 534 13.56 -0.35 15.28
N ILE A 535 13.69 0.38 16.38
CA ILE A 535 14.63 1.50 16.52
C ILE A 535 15.89 1.04 17.26
N GLN A 536 15.72 0.05 18.14
CA GLN A 536 16.75 -0.64 18.91
C GLN A 536 16.24 -2.05 19.20
N LYS A 537 17.13 -2.99 19.50
CA LYS A 537 16.77 -4.37 19.91
C LYS A 537 15.71 -4.46 21.03
N ASP A 538 15.64 -3.45 21.91
CA ASP A 538 14.70 -3.40 23.03
C ASP A 538 13.64 -2.29 22.87
N ARG A 539 13.55 -1.60 21.72
CA ARG A 539 12.60 -0.51 21.49
C ARG A 539 12.01 -0.51 20.09
N PHE A 540 10.70 -0.31 20.03
CA PHE A 540 9.94 -0.26 18.79
C PHE A 540 8.95 0.92 18.75
N VAL A 541 8.54 1.28 17.54
CA VAL A 541 7.46 2.24 17.27
C VAL A 541 6.31 1.49 16.62
N SER A 542 5.11 1.65 17.17
CA SER A 542 3.90 0.99 16.68
C SER A 542 3.31 1.66 15.43
N ILE A 543 2.48 0.93 14.68
CA ILE A 543 1.75 1.46 13.53
C ILE A 543 0.98 2.75 13.82
N GLY A 544 0.28 2.84 14.96
CA GLY A 544 -0.50 4.03 15.31
C GLY A 544 0.34 5.30 15.48
N THR A 545 1.63 5.14 15.77
CA THR A 545 2.57 6.26 15.96
C THR A 545 3.26 6.68 14.66
N TYR A 546 3.65 5.77 13.77
CA TYR A 546 4.35 6.13 12.53
C TYR A 546 3.41 6.37 11.34
N LEU A 547 2.26 5.70 11.26
CA LEU A 547 1.34 5.77 10.11
C LEU A 547 0.89 7.21 9.75
N PRO A 548 0.61 8.11 10.72
CA PRO A 548 0.24 9.49 10.40
C PRO A 548 1.26 10.23 9.52
N SER A 549 2.56 9.90 9.63
CA SER A 549 3.62 10.53 8.84
C SER A 549 3.44 10.29 7.34
N ALA A 550 3.29 9.03 6.92
CA ALA A 550 3.07 8.69 5.51
C ALA A 550 1.68 9.13 5.02
N MET A 551 0.65 9.04 5.87
CA MET A 551 -0.69 9.54 5.54
C MET A 551 -0.70 11.04 5.25
N LEU A 552 0.00 11.85 6.05
CA LEU A 552 0.09 13.30 5.81
C LEU A 552 0.76 13.61 4.47
N ILE A 553 1.80 12.86 4.11
CA ILE A 553 2.41 12.97 2.78
C ILE A 553 1.37 12.55 1.73
N ALA A 554 0.69 11.41 1.82
CA ALA A 554 -0.28 11.02 0.81
C ALA A 554 -1.45 12.02 0.64
N VAL A 555 -1.96 12.55 1.76
CA VAL A 555 -3.07 13.54 1.79
C VAL A 555 -2.70 14.86 1.12
N ASN A 556 -1.42 15.22 1.05
CA ASN A 556 -0.95 16.42 0.36
C ASN A 556 -1.42 16.46 -1.11
N PHE A 557 -1.42 15.29 -1.77
CA PHE A 557 -1.82 15.14 -3.16
C PHE A 557 -3.33 15.30 -3.32
N THR A 558 -4.12 14.73 -2.41
CA THR A 558 -5.58 14.84 -2.39
C THR A 558 -6.03 16.29 -2.16
N ILE A 559 -5.40 17.02 -1.23
CA ILE A 559 -5.69 18.44 -0.99
C ILE A 559 -5.45 19.27 -2.25
N MET A 560 -4.32 19.02 -2.93
CA MET A 560 -3.99 19.72 -4.17
C MET A 560 -4.95 19.35 -5.32
N ALA A 561 -5.35 18.09 -5.42
CA ALA A 561 -6.35 17.65 -6.40
C ALA A 561 -7.68 18.38 -6.19
N ILE A 562 -8.17 18.48 -4.95
CA ILE A 562 -9.40 19.22 -4.62
C ILE A 562 -9.27 20.71 -5.01
N LEU A 563 -8.13 21.35 -4.74
CA LEU A 563 -7.89 22.74 -5.18
C LEU A 563 -8.01 22.88 -6.69
N LEU A 564 -7.39 21.98 -7.45
CA LEU A 564 -7.39 22.01 -8.92
C LEU A 564 -8.78 21.75 -9.48
N TRP A 565 -9.55 20.86 -8.86
CA TRP A 565 -10.96 20.64 -9.19
C TRP A 565 -11.79 21.91 -9.00
N VAL A 566 -11.59 22.64 -7.90
CA VAL A 566 -12.29 23.92 -7.67
C VAL A 566 -11.84 24.98 -8.68
N LYS A 567 -10.53 25.13 -8.93
CA LYS A 567 -9.99 26.09 -9.91
C LYS A 567 -10.51 25.84 -11.32
N SER A 568 -10.67 24.59 -11.74
CA SER A 568 -11.24 24.25 -13.04
C SER A 568 -12.68 24.80 -13.25
N GLY A 569 -13.42 25.06 -12.16
CA GLY A 569 -14.77 25.62 -12.22
C GLY A 569 -14.82 27.16 -12.18
N ALA A 570 -13.68 27.84 -11.93
CA ALA A 570 -13.61 29.29 -11.77
C ALA A 570 -13.16 30.06 -13.03
N VAL A 571 -12.60 29.36 -14.03
CA VAL A 571 -11.92 29.95 -15.21
C VAL A 571 -12.89 30.63 -16.23
N GLY A 572 -14.17 30.81 -15.90
CA GLY A 572 -15.17 31.43 -16.79
C GLY A 572 -15.80 32.73 -16.31
N VAL A 573 -15.24 33.41 -15.29
CA VAL A 573 -15.72 34.73 -14.83
C VAL A 573 -14.75 35.79 -15.31
N SER A 574 -15.15 36.56 -16.33
CA SER A 574 -14.47 37.80 -16.72
C SER A 574 -14.50 38.80 -15.57
N GLU A 575 -13.37 39.48 -15.33
CA GLU A 575 -13.31 40.62 -14.42
C GLU A 575 -14.33 41.70 -14.85
N PRO A 576 -14.91 42.48 -13.91
CA PRO A 576 -15.81 43.56 -14.29
C PRO A 576 -15.00 44.62 -15.05
N THR A 577 -15.38 44.87 -16.30
CA THR A 577 -14.88 45.97 -17.11
C THR A 577 -14.98 47.28 -16.33
N GLU A 578 -13.87 47.97 -16.14
CA GLU A 578 -13.86 49.36 -15.69
C GLU A 578 -14.74 50.19 -16.63
N VAL A 579 -15.89 50.63 -16.12
CA VAL A 579 -16.76 51.56 -16.85
C VAL A 579 -16.06 52.91 -16.84
N SER A 580 -15.52 53.28 -18.01
CA SER A 580 -15.09 54.63 -18.33
C SER A 580 -16.23 55.61 -18.06
N THR A 581 -16.01 56.53 -17.13
CA THR A 581 -16.84 57.70 -16.86
C THR A 581 -17.00 58.56 -18.12
N ILE A 582 -18.21 58.62 -18.67
CA ILE A 582 -18.66 59.74 -19.49
C ILE A 582 -19.83 60.40 -18.77
N LYS A 583 -19.63 61.68 -18.42
CA LYS A 583 -20.64 62.56 -17.83
C LYS A 583 -21.64 62.98 -18.91
N SER A 584 -22.92 62.95 -18.58
CA SER A 584 -23.89 63.96 -19.04
C SER A 584 -24.98 64.15 -17.99
N LYS A 585 -25.17 65.42 -17.62
CA LYS A 585 -26.32 65.93 -16.86
C LYS A 585 -27.52 66.02 -17.82
N ASP A 586 -28.71 65.68 -17.34
CA ASP A 586 -29.84 66.63 -17.30
C ASP A 586 -31.06 66.01 -16.57
N THR A 587 -32.04 66.85 -16.32
CA THR A 587 -32.83 66.96 -15.08
C THR A 587 -34.33 66.73 -15.34
N VAL A 588 -35.08 66.40 -14.26
CA VAL A 588 -36.52 66.68 -14.00
C VAL A 588 -37.60 65.63 -14.37
N GLU A 589 -38.10 65.01 -13.29
CA GLU A 589 -39.50 64.76 -12.82
C GLU A 589 -40.56 63.87 -13.51
N ASN A 590 -41.16 63.06 -12.61
CA ASN A 590 -42.57 62.62 -12.48
C ASN A 590 -43.11 61.48 -13.37
N LYS A 591 -43.34 60.30 -12.76
CA LYS A 591 -44.68 59.83 -12.31
C LYS A 591 -44.66 58.40 -11.74
N GLU A 592 -45.61 58.18 -10.84
CA GLU A 592 -45.89 57.02 -10.00
C GLU A 592 -46.13 55.71 -10.77
N GLY A 593 -45.84 54.60 -10.07
CA GLY A 593 -46.45 53.29 -10.30
C GLY A 593 -45.58 52.28 -11.06
N LYS A 594 -44.85 51.43 -10.33
CA LYS A 594 -44.72 49.98 -10.63
C LYS A 594 -43.88 49.25 -9.59
N GLU A 595 -44.50 48.18 -9.11
CA GLU A 595 -43.97 46.99 -8.44
C GLU A 595 -42.44 46.89 -8.28
N ASP A 596 -42.03 46.63 -7.04
CA ASP A 596 -40.70 46.19 -6.66
C ASP A 596 -40.27 44.98 -7.50
N LEU A 597 -39.60 45.25 -8.63
CA LEU A 597 -38.79 44.30 -9.36
C LEU A 597 -37.61 43.94 -8.47
N ALA A 598 -37.81 42.90 -7.66
CA ALA A 598 -36.76 42.19 -6.95
C ALA A 598 -35.57 41.96 -7.90
N ALA A 599 -34.45 42.62 -7.60
CA ALA A 599 -33.20 42.45 -8.32
C ALA A 599 -32.87 40.96 -8.41
N LYS A 600 -32.96 40.42 -9.63
CA LYS A 600 -32.54 39.07 -9.96
C LYS A 600 -31.06 38.94 -9.55
N PRO A 601 -30.66 38.00 -8.68
CA PRO A 601 -29.25 37.80 -8.38
C PRO A 601 -28.52 37.44 -9.68
N PRO A 602 -27.27 37.90 -9.90
CA PRO A 602 -26.52 37.58 -11.11
C PRO A 602 -26.23 36.06 -11.09
N THR A 603 -27.04 35.30 -11.81
CA THR A 603 -26.77 33.90 -12.12
C THR A 603 -25.59 33.86 -13.10
N SER A 604 -24.36 33.83 -12.57
CA SER A 604 -23.17 33.53 -13.38
C SER A 604 -23.36 32.15 -14.02
N PRO A 605 -23.17 31.99 -15.34
CA PRO A 605 -23.35 30.70 -16.01
C PRO A 605 -22.40 29.65 -15.42
N ALA A 606 -22.91 28.46 -15.15
CA ALA A 606 -22.11 27.34 -14.67
C ALA A 606 -21.12 26.92 -15.76
N VAL A 607 -19.83 27.12 -15.54
CA VAL A 607 -18.77 26.72 -16.47
C VAL A 607 -18.79 25.20 -16.62
N GLU A 608 -18.95 24.69 -17.84
CA GLU A 608 -18.86 23.26 -18.10
C GLU A 608 -17.42 22.77 -18.01
N ARG A 609 -17.21 21.55 -17.47
CA ARG A 609 -15.90 20.93 -17.33
C ARG A 609 -15.73 19.87 -18.40
N GLU A 610 -14.69 20.00 -19.20
CA GLU A 610 -14.34 19.03 -20.24
C GLU A 610 -13.51 17.88 -19.63
N ILE A 611 -14.20 16.84 -19.13
CA ILE A 611 -13.58 15.77 -18.33
C ILE A 611 -12.99 14.64 -19.20
N TYR A 612 -13.59 14.35 -20.35
CA TYR A 612 -13.27 13.16 -21.16
C TYR A 612 -11.80 13.13 -21.63
N LEU A 613 -11.30 14.23 -22.22
CA LEU A 613 -9.94 14.28 -22.73
C LEU A 613 -8.88 14.17 -21.61
N PRO A 614 -8.93 14.97 -20.53
CA PRO A 614 -8.00 14.81 -19.41
C PRO A 614 -8.03 13.43 -18.77
N LEU A 615 -9.22 12.85 -18.58
CA LEU A 615 -9.37 11.52 -18.01
C LEU A 615 -8.78 10.44 -18.93
N GLY A 616 -9.06 10.52 -20.24
CA GLY A 616 -8.52 9.61 -21.25
C GLY A 616 -6.99 9.63 -21.30
N ILE A 617 -6.36 10.81 -21.22
CA ILE A 617 -4.90 10.94 -21.18
C ILE A 617 -4.33 10.29 -19.91
N VAL A 618 -4.94 10.53 -18.74
CA VAL A 618 -4.47 9.95 -17.47
C VAL A 618 -4.58 8.43 -17.50
N ILE A 619 -5.70 7.88 -17.97
CA ILE A 619 -5.89 6.43 -18.12
C ILE A 619 -4.86 5.84 -19.09
N ALA A 620 -4.66 6.47 -20.26
CA ALA A 620 -3.67 6.04 -21.23
C ALA A 620 -2.24 6.03 -20.66
N CYS A 621 -1.87 7.04 -19.86
CA CYS A 621 -0.56 7.09 -19.20
C CYS A 621 -0.37 5.93 -18.20
N HIS A 622 -1.41 5.53 -17.47
CA HIS A 622 -1.34 4.40 -16.54
C HIS A 622 -1.21 3.07 -17.28
N PHE A 623 -1.96 2.87 -18.37
CA PHE A 623 -1.80 1.69 -19.23
C PHE A 623 -0.42 1.64 -19.88
N LEU A 624 0.14 2.80 -20.28
CA LEU A 624 1.49 2.88 -20.83
C LEU A 624 2.56 2.43 -19.82
N GLY A 625 2.30 2.55 -18.51
CA GLY A 625 3.17 2.07 -17.44
C GLY A 625 3.34 0.54 -17.41
N ALA A 626 2.40 -0.23 -17.97
CA ALA A 626 2.54 -1.68 -18.11
C ALA A 626 3.64 -2.08 -19.10
N LEU A 627 3.98 -1.19 -20.04
CA LEU A 627 4.97 -1.43 -21.09
C LEU A 627 6.41 -1.52 -20.53
N PRO A 628 6.93 -0.54 -19.76
CA PRO A 628 8.24 -0.69 -19.12
C PRO A 628 8.25 -1.83 -18.10
N LEU A 629 7.16 -2.09 -17.37
CA LEU A 629 7.06 -3.25 -16.48
C LEU A 629 7.29 -4.57 -17.24
N PHE A 630 6.62 -4.74 -18.38
CA PHE A 630 6.78 -5.93 -19.22
C PHE A 630 8.20 -6.04 -19.79
N ILE A 631 8.73 -4.94 -20.38
CA ILE A 631 10.05 -4.92 -20.99
C ILE A 631 11.14 -5.31 -19.98
N PHE A 632 11.19 -4.65 -18.82
CA PHE A 632 12.30 -4.85 -17.87
C PHE A 632 12.25 -6.20 -17.16
N ASN A 633 11.10 -6.87 -17.10
CA ASN A 633 11.01 -8.20 -16.49
C ASN A 633 11.28 -9.33 -17.48
N HIS A 634 11.02 -9.15 -18.78
CA HIS A 634 11.23 -10.20 -19.80
C HIS A 634 12.54 -10.06 -20.59
N THR A 635 13.27 -8.97 -20.41
CA THR A 635 14.54 -8.72 -21.11
C THR A 635 15.68 -9.50 -20.46
N PRO A 636 16.59 -10.13 -21.24
CA PRO A 636 17.78 -10.77 -20.71
C PRO A 636 18.71 -9.83 -19.94
N SER A 637 19.38 -10.33 -18.91
CA SER A 637 20.21 -9.56 -17.98
C SER A 637 21.24 -8.65 -18.65
N TYR A 638 21.94 -9.13 -19.67
CA TYR A 638 22.96 -8.38 -20.40
C TYR A 638 22.41 -7.19 -21.23
N LEU A 639 21.10 -7.18 -21.54
CA LEU A 639 20.45 -6.08 -22.26
C LEU A 639 19.70 -5.11 -21.34
N LEU A 640 19.52 -5.43 -20.06
CA LEU A 640 18.75 -4.61 -19.13
C LEU A 640 19.35 -3.21 -18.95
N ALA A 641 20.64 -3.11 -18.65
CA ALA A 641 21.32 -1.83 -18.47
C ALA A 641 21.26 -0.94 -19.73
N PRO A 642 21.65 -1.40 -20.95
CA PRO A 642 21.59 -0.55 -22.14
C PRO A 642 20.14 -0.18 -22.52
N PHE A 643 19.16 -1.08 -22.39
CA PHE A 643 17.77 -0.72 -22.64
C PHE A 643 17.24 0.27 -21.61
N PHE A 644 17.62 0.15 -20.35
CA PHE A 644 17.21 1.10 -19.32
C PHE A 644 17.80 2.50 -19.55
N LEU A 645 19.06 2.58 -20.00
CA LEU A 645 19.68 3.86 -20.37
C LEU A 645 19.01 4.47 -21.60
N ALA A 646 18.74 3.66 -22.63
CA ALA A 646 18.01 4.10 -23.81
C ALA A 646 16.58 4.57 -23.46
N PHE A 647 15.87 3.81 -22.63
CA PHE A 647 14.55 4.18 -22.12
C PHE A 647 14.62 5.48 -21.29
N SER A 648 15.63 5.65 -20.43
CA SER A 648 15.81 6.86 -19.64
C SER A 648 16.05 8.09 -20.52
N ALA A 649 16.80 7.95 -21.62
CA ALA A 649 16.99 9.01 -22.61
C ALA A 649 15.67 9.32 -23.36
N LEU A 650 14.92 8.29 -23.76
CA LEU A 650 13.59 8.43 -24.38
C LEU A 650 12.56 9.04 -23.42
N ASN A 651 12.67 8.75 -22.12
CA ASN A 651 11.76 9.22 -21.09
C ASN A 651 11.69 10.75 -21.01
N ILE A 652 12.78 11.43 -21.38
CA ILE A 652 12.85 12.89 -21.46
C ILE A 652 11.90 13.44 -22.54
N PHE A 653 11.68 12.68 -23.61
CA PHE A 653 10.88 13.12 -24.77
C PHE A 653 9.39 12.75 -24.67
N PHE A 654 9.00 11.75 -23.87
CA PHE A 654 7.60 11.31 -23.77
C PHE A 654 6.59 12.42 -23.43
N PRO A 655 6.86 13.33 -22.47
CA PRO A 655 5.92 14.42 -22.18
C PRO A 655 5.66 15.33 -23.39
N SER A 656 6.71 15.62 -24.17
CA SER A 656 6.61 16.44 -25.38
C SER A 656 5.89 15.71 -26.51
N LEU A 657 6.11 14.39 -26.63
CA LEU A 657 5.40 13.53 -27.58
C LEU A 657 3.89 13.52 -27.31
N ILE A 658 3.48 13.34 -26.04
CA ILE A 658 2.06 13.37 -25.66
C ILE A 658 1.45 14.73 -26.01
N LEU A 659 2.14 15.83 -25.70
CA LEU A 659 1.64 17.16 -26.03
C LEU A 659 1.48 17.36 -27.55
N ASN A 660 2.43 16.88 -28.35
CA ASN A 660 2.35 16.94 -29.82
C ASN A 660 1.22 16.08 -30.37
N MET A 661 1.03 14.86 -29.86
CA MET A 661 -0.08 13.98 -30.28
C MET A 661 -1.43 14.63 -29.95
N VAL A 662 -1.60 15.15 -28.73
CA VAL A 662 -2.84 15.82 -28.33
C VAL A 662 -3.09 17.07 -29.20
N ASN A 663 -2.06 17.85 -29.49
CA ASN A 663 -2.17 19.03 -30.36
C ASN A 663 -2.43 18.67 -31.83
N SER A 664 -2.03 17.49 -32.29
CA SER A 664 -2.25 17.01 -33.66
C SER A 664 -3.65 16.43 -33.85
N THR A 665 -4.20 15.75 -32.84
CA THR A 665 -5.54 15.13 -32.90
C THR A 665 -6.64 16.10 -32.52
N SER A 666 -6.36 17.04 -31.62
CA SER A 666 -7.31 18.08 -31.22
C SER A 666 -7.22 19.28 -32.17
N THR A 667 -8.37 19.78 -32.63
CA THR A 667 -8.45 21.01 -33.43
C THR A 667 -7.99 22.26 -32.67
N ARG A 668 -7.78 22.14 -31.35
CA ARG A 668 -7.30 23.23 -30.47
C ARG A 668 -6.30 22.69 -29.44
N PRO A 669 -5.24 23.47 -29.12
CA PRO A 669 -4.34 23.17 -28.00
C PRO A 669 -5.10 23.12 -26.67
N LEU A 670 -4.55 22.36 -25.71
CA LEU A 670 -5.13 22.14 -24.38
C LEU A 670 -5.45 23.46 -23.66
N THR A 671 -6.66 23.55 -23.11
CA THR A 671 -7.09 24.71 -22.32
C THR A 671 -6.49 24.66 -20.91
N LEU A 672 -6.39 25.83 -20.25
CA LEU A 672 -5.93 25.92 -18.86
C LEU A 672 -6.84 25.11 -17.90
N GLN A 673 -8.13 25.01 -18.22
CA GLN A 673 -9.07 24.16 -17.49
C GLN A 673 -8.73 22.67 -17.62
N GLN A 674 -8.41 22.20 -18.83
CA GLN A 674 -8.01 20.82 -19.08
C GLN A 674 -6.69 20.46 -18.36
N PHE A 675 -5.71 21.36 -18.30
CA PHE A 675 -4.48 21.15 -17.53
C PHE A 675 -4.75 20.99 -16.02
N PHE A 676 -5.68 21.77 -15.45
CA PHE A 676 -6.07 21.59 -14.05
C PHE A 676 -6.77 20.26 -13.81
N LEU A 677 -7.65 19.82 -14.72
CA LEU A 677 -8.31 18.51 -14.62
C LEU A 677 -7.33 17.35 -14.77
N LEU A 678 -6.38 17.45 -15.71
CA LEU A 678 -5.35 16.44 -15.95
C LEU A 678 -4.52 16.21 -14.67
N LYS A 679 -4.02 17.30 -14.09
CA LYS A 679 -3.27 17.25 -12.84
C LYS A 679 -4.13 16.77 -11.67
N CYS A 680 -5.39 17.21 -11.59
CA CYS A 680 -6.32 16.79 -10.56
C CYS A 680 -6.49 15.26 -10.52
N PHE A 681 -6.79 14.64 -11.66
CA PHE A 681 -6.98 13.18 -11.71
C PHE A 681 -5.70 12.41 -11.41
N SER A 682 -4.55 12.87 -11.92
CA SER A 682 -3.26 12.24 -11.63
C SER A 682 -2.90 12.30 -10.15
N LEU A 683 -3.03 13.47 -9.49
CA LEU A 683 -2.73 13.60 -8.07
C LEU A 683 -3.72 12.86 -7.17
N LEU A 684 -4.99 12.78 -7.58
CA LEU A 684 -6.00 12.02 -6.83
C LEU A 684 -5.66 10.52 -6.84
N LEU A 685 -5.32 9.96 -8.00
CA LEU A 685 -4.88 8.56 -8.13
C LEU A 685 -3.61 8.31 -7.33
N LEU A 686 -2.60 9.18 -7.46
CA LEU A 686 -1.35 9.05 -6.70
C LEU A 686 -1.60 9.07 -5.18
N GLY A 687 -2.39 10.02 -4.68
CA GLY A 687 -2.74 10.11 -3.26
C GLY A 687 -3.50 8.87 -2.77
N MET A 688 -4.42 8.33 -3.57
CA MET A 688 -5.16 7.10 -3.26
C MET A 688 -4.22 5.88 -3.18
N PHE A 689 -3.37 5.68 -4.19
CA PHE A 689 -2.42 4.56 -4.21
C PHE A 689 -1.43 4.65 -3.04
N LEU A 690 -0.86 5.83 -2.76
CA LEU A 690 0.08 6.01 -1.65
C LEU A 690 -0.60 5.83 -0.29
N SER A 691 -1.85 6.24 -0.14
CA SER A 691 -2.62 6.00 1.09
C SER A 691 -2.89 4.51 1.30
N SER A 692 -3.25 3.78 0.25
CA SER A 692 -3.42 2.32 0.33
C SER A 692 -2.08 1.64 0.61
N LEU A 693 -1.03 2.00 -0.12
CA LEU A 693 0.30 1.41 0.00
C LEU A 693 0.89 1.64 1.38
N ALA A 694 0.69 2.80 2.01
CA ALA A 694 1.21 3.08 3.34
C ALA A 694 0.63 2.16 4.45
N THR A 695 -0.51 1.51 4.20
CA THR A 695 -1.04 0.48 5.11
C THR A 695 -0.41 -0.89 4.92
N LEU A 696 0.15 -1.16 3.73
CA LEU A 696 0.80 -2.43 3.38
C LEU A 696 2.33 -2.37 3.54
N ASN A 697 2.94 -1.34 2.97
CA ASN A 697 4.34 -1.01 3.05
C ASN A 697 4.52 0.50 3.29
N PHE A 698 4.58 0.85 4.59
CA PHE A 698 4.78 2.23 5.04
C PHE A 698 6.02 2.87 4.42
N SER A 699 7.15 2.16 4.44
CA SER A 699 8.44 2.70 4.05
C SER A 699 8.49 3.03 2.56
N LEU A 700 7.97 2.13 1.70
CA LEU A 700 7.87 2.38 0.26
C LEU A 700 6.94 3.56 -0.05
N ALA A 701 5.77 3.62 0.60
CA ALA A 701 4.82 4.72 0.39
C ALA A 701 5.38 6.07 0.85
N PHE A 702 6.10 6.09 1.98
CA PHE A 702 6.75 7.29 2.49
C PHE A 702 7.85 7.79 1.53
N LEU A 703 8.74 6.89 1.09
CA LEU A 703 9.85 7.24 0.19
C LEU A 703 9.33 7.73 -1.18
N VAL A 704 8.43 6.97 -1.81
CA VAL A 704 7.84 7.36 -3.10
C VAL A 704 6.99 8.64 -2.96
N GLY A 705 6.23 8.77 -1.87
CA GLY A 705 5.45 9.97 -1.58
C GLY A 705 6.30 11.23 -1.42
N LEU A 706 7.47 11.11 -0.77
CA LEU A 706 8.39 12.23 -0.59
C LEU A 706 9.05 12.63 -1.91
N ILE A 707 9.53 11.66 -2.69
CA ILE A 707 10.16 11.94 -3.99
C ILE A 707 9.13 12.49 -4.99
N SER A 708 7.87 12.05 -4.92
CA SER A 708 6.79 12.55 -5.78
C SER A 708 6.16 13.88 -5.32
N ALA A 709 6.53 14.41 -4.15
CA ALA A 709 6.00 15.67 -3.61
C ALA A 709 6.09 16.90 -4.56
N PRO A 710 7.16 17.07 -5.39
CA PRO A 710 7.20 18.14 -6.38
C PRO A 710 6.04 18.13 -7.38
N LEU A 711 5.37 17.00 -7.62
CA LEU A 711 4.21 16.94 -8.51
C LEU A 711 3.04 17.78 -7.99
N SER A 712 2.89 17.91 -6.67
CA SER A 712 1.86 18.75 -6.06
C SER A 712 1.99 20.22 -6.44
N PHE A 713 3.20 20.72 -6.68
CA PHE A 713 3.42 22.14 -6.97
C PHE A 713 3.62 22.43 -8.47
N ALA A 714 3.57 21.41 -9.33
CA ALA A 714 3.71 21.54 -10.77
C ALA A 714 2.65 22.47 -11.39
N ARG A 715 3.05 23.43 -12.21
CA ARG A 715 2.13 24.36 -12.89
C ARG A 715 2.58 24.64 -14.32
N PRO A 716 1.67 25.01 -15.23
CA PRO A 716 2.05 25.51 -16.54
C PRO A 716 2.73 26.87 -16.41
N TRP A 717 3.81 27.09 -17.17
CA TRP A 717 4.60 28.32 -17.17
C TRP A 717 4.63 28.95 -18.57
N PRO A 718 3.57 29.66 -18.99
CA PRO A 718 3.47 30.21 -20.34
C PRO A 718 4.44 31.38 -20.61
N GLU A 719 4.73 32.20 -19.59
CA GLU A 719 5.46 33.48 -19.76
C GLU A 719 6.96 33.37 -19.49
N THR A 720 7.42 32.35 -18.73
CA THR A 720 8.80 32.26 -18.25
C THR A 720 9.44 30.92 -18.64
N PRO A 721 10.20 30.85 -19.75
CA PRO A 721 10.79 29.60 -20.22
C PRO A 721 11.86 29.05 -19.27
N ILE A 722 12.59 29.93 -18.57
CA ILE A 722 13.61 29.54 -17.59
C ILE A 722 12.99 28.73 -16.44
N MET A 723 11.88 29.23 -15.86
CA MET A 723 11.17 28.53 -14.78
C MET A 723 10.53 27.23 -15.27
N ARG A 724 10.03 27.21 -16.51
CA ARG A 724 9.49 26.01 -17.15
C ARG A 724 10.51 24.88 -17.23
N PHE A 725 11.67 25.15 -17.85
CA PHE A 725 12.71 24.15 -18.03
C PHE A 725 13.42 23.81 -16.71
N GLY A 726 13.60 24.78 -15.81
CA GLY A 726 14.11 24.53 -14.47
C GLY A 726 13.21 23.60 -13.65
N TYR A 727 11.90 23.81 -13.68
CA TYR A 727 10.95 22.91 -13.00
C TYR A 727 10.84 21.55 -13.68
N ALA A 728 10.92 21.50 -15.02
CA ALA A 728 10.99 20.24 -15.74
C ALA A 728 12.24 19.44 -15.36
N ALA A 729 13.40 20.09 -15.19
CA ALA A 729 14.62 19.44 -14.70
C ALA A 729 14.47 18.92 -13.27
N LEU A 730 13.81 19.69 -12.37
CA LEU A 730 13.48 19.21 -11.02
C LEU A 730 12.61 17.95 -11.07
N LEU A 731 11.57 17.94 -11.90
CA LEU A 731 10.73 16.75 -12.07
C LEU A 731 11.52 15.59 -12.67
N GLN A 732 12.45 15.83 -13.60
CA GLN A 732 13.31 14.78 -14.13
C GLN A 732 14.20 14.16 -13.05
N ILE A 733 14.80 14.96 -12.16
CA ILE A 733 15.57 14.45 -11.01
C ILE A 733 14.69 13.58 -10.09
N ALA A 734 13.43 13.99 -9.90
CA ALA A 734 12.41 13.24 -9.16
C ALA A 734 11.70 12.16 -9.99
N SER A 735 12.22 11.80 -11.17
CA SER A 735 11.67 10.74 -12.01
C SER A 735 12.08 9.36 -11.47
N PRO A 736 11.28 8.31 -11.69
CA PRO A 736 11.66 6.96 -11.29
C PRO A 736 12.95 6.47 -11.96
N THR A 737 13.16 6.84 -13.23
CA THR A 737 14.38 6.51 -13.97
C THR A 737 15.62 7.15 -13.34
N SER A 738 15.53 8.42 -12.96
CA SER A 738 16.65 9.12 -12.31
C SER A 738 16.89 8.61 -10.89
N ALA A 739 15.85 8.25 -10.15
CA ALA A 739 16.00 7.67 -8.81
C ALA A 739 16.77 6.34 -8.84
N VAL A 740 16.47 5.46 -9.81
CA VAL A 740 17.22 4.21 -10.01
C VAL A 740 18.67 4.49 -10.41
N LEU A 741 18.92 5.44 -11.33
CA LEU A 741 20.29 5.80 -11.73
C LEU A 741 21.11 6.40 -10.58
N ILE A 742 20.51 7.29 -9.77
CA ILE A 742 21.15 7.87 -8.59
C ILE A 742 21.44 6.77 -7.57
N GLY A 743 20.49 5.87 -7.31
CA GLY A 743 20.69 4.72 -6.43
C GLY A 743 21.82 3.81 -6.89
N ALA A 744 21.86 3.49 -8.18
CA ALA A 744 22.93 2.70 -8.80
C ALA A 744 24.29 3.41 -8.69
N ALA A 745 24.35 4.71 -8.94
CA ALA A 745 25.58 5.50 -8.82
C ALA A 745 26.09 5.55 -7.36
N VAL A 746 25.19 5.74 -6.39
CA VAL A 746 25.54 5.72 -4.96
C VAL A 746 26.08 4.34 -4.55
N TYR A 747 25.41 3.27 -4.97
CA TYR A 747 25.86 1.91 -4.67
C TYR A 747 27.22 1.59 -5.32
N ALA A 748 27.40 1.94 -6.60
CA ALA A 748 28.67 1.78 -7.30
C ALA A 748 29.80 2.57 -6.61
N SER A 749 29.52 3.79 -6.14
CA SER A 749 30.50 4.59 -5.39
C SER A 749 30.89 3.96 -4.06
N SER A 750 29.94 3.29 -3.39
CA SER A 750 30.20 2.58 -2.13
C SER A 750 31.09 1.34 -2.30
N LEU A 751 31.09 0.76 -3.50
CA LEU A 751 31.96 -0.36 -3.89
C LEU A 751 33.37 0.08 -4.32
N GLY A 752 33.68 1.38 -4.29
CA GLY A 752 34.99 1.91 -4.65
C GLY A 752 35.21 2.17 -6.14
N SER A 753 34.17 2.02 -6.97
CA SER A 753 34.19 2.27 -8.41
C SER A 753 34.28 3.77 -8.72
N SER A 754 35.48 4.37 -8.62
CA SER A 754 35.73 5.78 -8.91
C SER A 754 36.78 5.98 -10.02
N GLY A 755 36.72 7.10 -10.76
CA GLY A 755 37.66 7.42 -11.83
C GLY A 755 37.29 6.84 -13.21
N ALA A 756 38.28 6.41 -13.99
CA ALA A 756 38.09 5.96 -15.38
C ALA A 756 37.19 4.71 -15.54
N GLY A 757 37.04 3.91 -14.48
CA GLY A 757 36.14 2.74 -14.44
C GLY A 757 34.71 3.03 -13.96
N ALA A 758 34.38 4.29 -13.63
CA ALA A 758 33.09 4.64 -13.02
C ALA A 758 31.89 4.35 -13.95
N ALA A 759 32.06 4.54 -15.26
CA ALA A 759 30.99 4.25 -16.22
C ALA A 759 30.72 2.74 -16.33
N ALA A 760 31.77 1.92 -16.39
CA ALA A 760 31.64 0.47 -16.40
C ALA A 760 31.02 -0.05 -15.09
N GLY A 761 31.52 0.42 -13.94
CA GLY A 761 30.97 0.06 -12.63
C GLY A 761 29.51 0.47 -12.45
N LEU A 762 29.07 1.59 -13.06
CA LEU A 762 27.67 2.00 -13.07
C LEU A 762 26.81 1.07 -13.94
N LEU A 763 27.30 0.65 -15.12
CA LEU A 763 26.58 -0.31 -15.96
C LEU A 763 26.40 -1.66 -15.26
N ASP A 764 27.46 -2.20 -14.65
CA ASP A 764 27.41 -3.48 -13.94
C ASP A 764 26.45 -3.41 -12.73
N THR A 765 26.53 -2.32 -11.97
CA THR A 765 25.63 -2.08 -10.83
C THR A 765 24.18 -1.92 -11.28
N LEU A 766 23.93 -1.19 -12.38
CA LEU A 766 22.60 -1.01 -12.93
C LEU A 766 22.02 -2.33 -13.44
N GLN A 767 22.84 -3.13 -14.13
CA GLN A 767 22.46 -4.48 -14.55
C GLN A 767 22.08 -5.33 -13.36
N HIS A 768 22.90 -5.34 -12.30
CA HIS A 768 22.62 -6.09 -11.07
C HIS A 768 21.30 -5.66 -10.41
N ILE A 769 21.07 -4.35 -10.22
CA ILE A 769 19.84 -3.84 -9.59
C ILE A 769 18.60 -4.21 -10.42
N LEU A 770 18.68 -4.10 -11.75
CA LEU A 770 17.56 -4.42 -12.63
C LEU A 770 17.31 -5.93 -12.71
N SER A 771 18.36 -6.76 -12.74
CA SER A 771 18.20 -8.22 -12.68
C SER A 771 17.63 -8.68 -11.35
N GLU A 772 18.02 -8.03 -10.24
CA GLU A 772 17.47 -8.29 -8.92
C GLU A 772 15.99 -7.89 -8.82
N ALA A 773 15.61 -6.75 -9.44
CA ALA A 773 14.22 -6.33 -9.49
C ALA A 773 13.34 -7.27 -10.31
N ALA A 774 13.84 -7.76 -11.46
CA ALA A 774 13.17 -8.76 -12.28
C ALA A 774 13.06 -10.12 -11.55
N PHE A 775 14.16 -10.58 -10.93
CA PHE A 775 14.17 -11.80 -10.12
C PHE A 775 13.16 -11.72 -8.98
N GLY A 776 13.13 -10.61 -8.24
CA GLY A 776 12.17 -10.43 -7.17
C GLY A 776 10.72 -10.31 -7.65
N TRP A 777 10.47 -9.80 -8.87
CA TRP A 777 9.14 -9.85 -9.49
C TRP A 777 8.70 -11.28 -9.80
N ASP A 778 9.56 -12.05 -10.47
CA ASP A 778 9.22 -13.40 -10.95
C ASP A 778 9.17 -14.44 -9.83
N VAL A 779 10.04 -14.32 -8.81
CA VAL A 779 10.20 -15.33 -7.75
C VAL A 779 9.51 -14.93 -6.45
N TRP A 780 9.69 -13.68 -5.99
CA TRP A 780 9.19 -13.24 -4.67
C TRP A 780 7.88 -12.44 -4.73
N GLY A 781 7.40 -12.08 -5.92
CA GLY A 781 6.22 -11.21 -6.07
C GLY A 781 6.42 -9.80 -5.52
N LEU A 782 7.58 -9.17 -5.78
CA LEU A 782 7.88 -7.81 -5.31
C LEU A 782 6.93 -6.74 -5.89
N TYR A 783 6.48 -5.81 -5.04
CA TYR A 783 5.58 -4.72 -5.45
C TYR A 783 6.29 -3.52 -6.06
N ILE A 784 7.60 -3.38 -5.86
CA ILE A 784 8.37 -2.20 -6.29
C ILE A 784 8.27 -1.95 -7.78
N PRO A 785 8.48 -2.95 -8.68
CA PRO A 785 8.33 -2.73 -10.11
C PRO A 785 6.94 -2.16 -10.48
N VAL A 786 5.88 -2.64 -9.82
CA VAL A 786 4.50 -2.13 -10.05
C VAL A 786 4.34 -0.71 -9.52
N VAL A 787 4.82 -0.40 -8.32
CA VAL A 787 4.72 0.96 -7.76
C VAL A 787 5.53 1.96 -8.59
N VAL A 788 6.72 1.58 -9.03
CA VAL A 788 7.58 2.42 -9.87
C VAL A 788 6.94 2.69 -11.23
N TRP A 789 6.51 1.65 -11.94
CA TRP A 789 6.07 1.77 -13.35
C TRP A 789 4.59 2.04 -13.54
N CYS A 790 3.71 1.54 -12.66
CA CYS A 790 2.26 1.67 -12.80
C CYS A 790 1.66 2.80 -11.94
N VAL A 791 2.39 3.31 -10.93
CA VAL A 791 1.90 4.38 -10.03
C VAL A 791 2.73 5.66 -10.16
N TRP A 792 4.04 5.57 -9.90
CA TRP A 792 4.90 6.76 -9.84
C TRP A 792 5.24 7.30 -11.25
N TRP A 793 5.65 6.44 -12.18
CA TRP A 793 6.01 6.86 -13.55
C TRP A 793 4.85 7.54 -14.31
N PRO A 794 3.60 7.04 -14.29
CA PRO A 794 2.48 7.70 -14.96
C PRO A 794 2.13 9.05 -14.33
N ALA A 795 2.21 9.17 -13.00
CA ALA A 795 1.99 10.43 -12.30
C ALA A 795 3.06 11.47 -12.65
N TRP A 796 4.32 11.02 -12.76
CA TRP A 796 5.43 11.84 -13.21
C TRP A 796 5.26 12.31 -14.66
N LEU A 797 4.85 11.41 -15.56
CA LEU A 797 4.63 11.70 -16.98
C LEU A 797 3.54 12.78 -17.15
N VAL A 798 2.41 12.61 -16.48
CA VAL A 798 1.31 13.60 -16.48
C VAL A 798 1.76 14.93 -15.88
N GLY A 799 2.48 14.92 -14.75
CA GLY A 799 3.02 16.14 -14.15
C GLY A 799 3.97 16.89 -15.08
N SER A 800 4.82 16.17 -15.81
CA SER A 800 5.74 16.74 -16.81
C SER A 800 5.00 17.32 -18.02
N VAL A 801 3.92 16.68 -18.48
CA VAL A 801 3.02 17.22 -19.52
C VAL A 801 2.41 18.55 -19.08
N VAL A 802 2.02 18.69 -17.81
CA VAL A 802 1.44 19.94 -17.27
C VAL A 802 2.48 21.07 -17.23
N VAL A 803 3.73 20.77 -16.87
CA VAL A 803 4.80 21.78 -16.80
C VAL A 803 5.25 22.22 -18.18
N LEU A 804 5.39 21.27 -19.11
CA LEU A 804 5.80 21.55 -20.48
C LEU A 804 4.64 22.06 -21.35
N GLY A 805 3.39 21.92 -20.92
CA GLY A 805 2.22 22.43 -21.63
C GLY A 805 2.18 23.96 -21.71
N GLN A 806 1.83 24.50 -22.88
CA GLN A 806 1.52 25.91 -23.06
C GLN A 806 0.00 26.08 -23.20
N PRO A 807 -0.70 26.63 -22.19
CA PRO A 807 -2.12 26.89 -22.31
C PRO A 807 -2.39 27.99 -23.34
N ASN A 808 -3.40 27.79 -24.18
CA ASN A 808 -3.78 28.78 -25.19
C ASN A 808 -4.53 29.95 -24.55
N MET A 809 -3.82 31.06 -24.27
CA MET A 809 -4.39 32.26 -23.64
C MET A 809 -5.15 33.17 -24.61
N LYS A 810 -5.34 32.78 -25.89
CA LYS A 810 -5.93 33.64 -26.95
C LYS A 810 -7.39 34.08 -26.75
N LYS A 811 -8.08 33.69 -25.67
CA LYS A 811 -9.43 34.19 -25.35
C LYS A 811 -9.50 35.32 -24.30
N MET A 812 -8.36 35.86 -23.84
CA MET A 812 -8.35 36.97 -22.88
C MET A 812 -8.17 38.37 -23.48
N LYS A 813 -7.98 38.53 -24.79
CA LYS A 813 -7.79 39.85 -25.43
C LYS A 813 -8.81 40.22 -26.50
N SER A 814 -9.81 39.38 -26.76
CA SER A 814 -10.85 39.67 -27.76
C SER A 814 -12.19 39.05 -27.35
N ALA A 815 -12.88 39.69 -26.41
CA ALA A 815 -14.32 39.64 -26.23
C ALA A 815 -14.73 40.78 -25.29
#